data_AF-A0A1M5JZK0-F1
#
_entry.id   AF-A0A1M5JZK0-F1
#
_cell.length_a   1.000
_cell.length_b   1.000
_cell.length_c   1.000
_cell.angle_alpha   90.00
_cell.angle_beta   90.00
_cell.angle_gamma   90.00
#
_symmetry.space_group_name_H-M   'P 1'
#
loop_
_entity.id
_entity.type
_entity.pdbx_description
1 polymer ?
#
loop_
_entity_poly.entity_id
_entity_poly.type
_entity_poly.pdbx_seq_one_letter_code
_entity_poly.pdbx_strand_id
1 'polypeptide(L)'
;MQLELWLDESGDFVSDHKDYLNPSLVGGVLVEKGDITEESARQMIGKDYVHFNQEGGHENMALLEAIKEKHGELVIFQNKERVKIIDGDTTYLNVLAEGIIQLLLRLSAMYGDFELDILIATRKNMEKGYGIIEEQEYEERLRERIIVGLARKVLTRKNKWKYDVHFGDARKSSRLMLADGVCNTYLTRTSSKFTSEQKDRIEELYQNQFIFSFFENSPRQDIERRLAEGDISEVIFECFLESNKEFKEPYLSIALEQLQELDEYGQRIQLRNISSEIETFIKIERNYHFIRPVLIAMQEELLPKLKEFDIEMPEFHLDIILYLYSLYTREGSMKANEQDRLFMEQLALVKDIMVKFEYYNLYKLRRAIHQKNLMDIHGSIADSTKAISILEEMVQLLDLLEDEALDTDEPDMYETLGKAYGTRGQGYAMLIHQDKQNLEKAIDDYDQALKHFTIDVDEERQYLYKAQAYSEGEEFEKAISCLFQASEVDQNAGLEGLLRTFKEEEVPREIYKYFTYYKIMAASKVSGNDALADKMYEALNQENISVDELGANYRSIHPMQFIYWNMAIYLFKKGKDKLANTYLNNGIERCDSQYSGVTIKVIQLGMYAEKLRITMEKGNNQQIEHVKNELHGRFNTLKKAPNARFIFEYLQEIDETQLDDIEKVEQLIRLTRCIN
;
A
#
# COMPACT_ATOMS: atom_id res chain seq x y z
N MET A 1 2.22 -16.03 20.35
CA MET A 1 1.83 -17.46 20.35
C MET A 1 2.05 -18.02 18.96
N GLN A 2 2.61 -19.22 18.79
CA GLN A 2 2.86 -19.83 17.49
C GLN A 2 2.00 -21.08 17.31
N LEU A 3 1.16 -21.08 16.29
CA LEU A 3 0.20 -22.13 15.98
C LEU A 3 0.53 -22.78 14.63
N GLU A 4 0.21 -24.05 14.50
CA GLU A 4 0.19 -24.78 13.23
C GLU A 4 -1.25 -25.27 12.94
N LEU A 5 -1.71 -25.11 11.70
CA LEU A 5 -3.00 -25.63 11.22
C LEU A 5 -2.76 -26.57 10.03
N TRP A 6 -3.24 -27.80 10.10
CA TRP A 6 -3.10 -28.78 9.03
C TRP A 6 -4.46 -29.15 8.47
N LEU A 7 -4.65 -29.05 7.15
CA LEU A 7 -5.95 -29.17 6.49
C LEU A 7 -5.91 -30.20 5.35
N ASP A 8 -6.96 -31.01 5.27
CA ASP A 8 -7.25 -31.89 4.13
C ASP A 8 -8.73 -31.81 3.73
N GLU A 9 -9.05 -32.22 2.51
CA GLU A 9 -10.41 -32.23 1.96
C GLU A 9 -11.08 -33.60 2.10
N SER A 10 -12.39 -33.61 2.32
CA SER A 10 -13.19 -34.84 2.24
C SER A 10 -14.58 -34.54 1.70
N GLY A 11 -15.04 -35.37 0.76
CA GLY A 11 -16.31 -35.21 0.07
C GLY A 11 -16.14 -35.15 -1.45
N ASP A 12 -17.22 -34.79 -2.14
CA ASP A 12 -17.23 -34.58 -3.59
C ASP A 12 -17.83 -33.20 -3.87
N PHE A 13 -16.97 -32.19 -3.94
CA PHE A 13 -17.34 -30.80 -4.26
C PHE A 13 -18.03 -30.65 -5.63
N VAL A 14 -17.95 -31.65 -6.52
CA VAL A 14 -18.68 -31.64 -7.80
C VAL A 14 -20.15 -32.03 -7.61
N SER A 15 -20.41 -33.05 -6.78
CA SER A 15 -21.74 -33.60 -6.50
C SER A 15 -22.37 -33.07 -5.20
N ASP A 16 -21.76 -32.10 -4.53
CA ASP A 16 -22.10 -31.67 -3.17
C ASP A 16 -23.53 -31.11 -3.01
N HIS A 17 -24.11 -30.63 -4.11
CA HIS A 17 -25.48 -30.16 -4.26
C HIS A 17 -26.56 -31.25 -4.09
N LYS A 18 -26.17 -32.53 -3.90
CA LYS A 18 -27.10 -33.65 -3.74
C LYS A 18 -27.41 -33.91 -2.27
N ASP A 19 -28.69 -33.84 -1.90
CA ASP A 19 -29.16 -33.87 -0.51
C ASP A 19 -28.92 -35.19 0.25
N TYR A 20 -28.64 -36.30 -0.45
CA TYR A 20 -28.47 -37.62 0.15
C TYR A 20 -27.03 -37.94 0.59
N LEU A 21 -26.08 -37.04 0.37
CA LEU A 21 -24.67 -37.17 0.80
C LEU A 21 -24.38 -36.18 1.92
N ASN A 22 -23.43 -36.45 2.82
CA ASN A 22 -22.99 -35.40 3.76
C ASN A 22 -22.27 -34.27 3.00
N PRO A 23 -22.40 -33.00 3.43
CA PRO A 23 -21.75 -31.89 2.75
C PRO A 23 -20.23 -32.03 2.76
N SER A 24 -19.60 -31.66 1.65
CA SER A 24 -18.16 -31.65 1.46
C SER A 24 -17.54 -30.58 2.35
N LEU A 25 -16.34 -30.86 2.81
CA LEU A 25 -15.71 -30.05 3.83
C LEU A 25 -14.19 -30.12 3.73
N VAL A 26 -13.56 -29.14 4.36
CA VAL A 26 -12.13 -29.13 4.68
C VAL A 26 -12.01 -29.28 6.18
N GLY A 27 -11.15 -30.18 6.64
CA GLY A 27 -11.03 -30.51 8.06
C GLY A 27 -9.59 -30.74 8.46
N GLY A 28 -9.30 -30.58 9.74
CA GLY A 28 -7.92 -30.52 10.17
C GLY A 28 -7.66 -30.42 11.66
N VAL A 29 -6.39 -30.24 11.99
CA VAL A 29 -5.89 -30.10 13.35
C VAL A 29 -5.24 -28.74 13.52
N LEU A 30 -5.66 -28.00 14.54
CA LEU A 30 -5.01 -26.79 15.02
C LEU A 30 -4.25 -27.12 16.31
N VAL A 31 -2.98 -26.74 16.39
CA VAL A 31 -2.12 -27.09 17.53
C VAL A 31 -1.06 -26.02 17.78
N GLU A 32 -0.58 -25.90 19.02
CA GLU A 32 0.59 -25.06 19.31
C GLU A 32 1.86 -25.68 18.70
N LYS A 33 2.72 -24.82 18.15
CA LYS A 33 3.92 -25.26 17.43
C LYS A 33 4.84 -26.05 18.36
N GLY A 34 4.99 -27.34 18.07
CA GLY A 34 5.87 -28.25 18.80
C GLY A 34 5.15 -29.34 19.62
N ASP A 35 3.86 -29.17 19.92
CA ASP A 35 3.10 -30.17 20.70
C ASP A 35 2.90 -31.48 19.94
N ILE A 36 2.69 -31.37 18.62
CA ILE A 36 2.63 -32.51 17.71
C ILE A 36 3.68 -32.34 16.60
N THR A 37 4.81 -33.02 16.75
CA THR A 37 5.86 -33.12 15.73
C THR A 37 5.49 -34.16 14.66
N GLU A 38 6.11 -34.08 13.48
CA GLU A 38 5.96 -35.07 12.39
C GLU A 38 6.25 -36.51 12.86
N GLU A 39 7.27 -36.71 13.70
CA GLU A 39 7.59 -38.02 14.27
C GLU A 39 6.49 -38.50 15.23
N SER A 40 5.95 -37.60 16.05
CA SER A 40 4.86 -37.96 16.97
C SER A 40 3.53 -38.20 16.23
N ALA A 41 3.27 -37.48 15.14
CA ALA A 41 2.15 -37.74 14.23
C ALA A 41 2.27 -39.13 13.59
N ARG A 42 3.47 -39.49 13.13
CA ARG A 42 3.76 -40.82 12.59
C ARG A 42 3.55 -41.92 13.63
N GLN A 43 3.93 -41.69 14.88
CA GLN A 43 3.69 -42.63 15.98
C GLN A 43 2.20 -42.80 16.28
N MET A 44 1.41 -41.70 16.25
CA MET A 44 -0.04 -41.74 16.44
C MET A 44 -0.75 -42.52 15.33
N ILE A 45 -0.28 -42.39 14.09
CA ILE A 45 -0.84 -43.11 12.93
C ILE A 45 -0.40 -44.59 12.94
N GLY A 46 0.83 -44.88 13.37
CA GLY A 46 1.36 -46.24 13.50
C GLY A 46 1.60 -46.99 12.17
N LYS A 47 1.47 -46.30 11.02
CA LYS A 47 1.61 -46.83 9.66
C LYS A 47 2.35 -45.81 8.78
N ASP A 48 3.01 -46.29 7.72
CA ASP A 48 3.72 -45.42 6.76
C ASP A 48 2.76 -44.62 5.85
N TYR A 49 1.52 -45.10 5.68
CA TYR A 49 0.46 -44.42 4.95
C TYR A 49 -0.91 -44.97 5.36
N VAL A 50 -1.90 -44.10 5.53
CA VAL A 50 -3.29 -44.47 5.87
C VAL A 50 -4.27 -43.65 5.04
N HIS A 51 -5.31 -44.31 4.55
CA HIS A 51 -6.52 -43.64 4.06
C HIS A 51 -7.65 -43.95 5.04
N PHE A 52 -8.13 -42.95 5.78
CA PHE A 52 -9.04 -43.18 6.91
C PHE A 52 -10.44 -43.67 6.52
N ASN A 53 -10.78 -43.60 5.23
CA ASN A 53 -11.92 -44.29 4.63
C ASN A 53 -11.87 -45.82 4.78
N GLN A 54 -10.68 -46.41 4.92
CA GLN A 54 -10.45 -47.86 4.93
C GLN A 54 -10.23 -48.43 6.34
N GLU A 55 -10.05 -47.56 7.35
CA GLU A 55 -9.88 -47.95 8.75
C GLU A 55 -11.22 -48.21 9.43
N GLY A 56 -11.21 -48.93 10.56
CA GLY A 56 -12.41 -49.19 11.38
C GLY A 56 -12.79 -48.00 12.26
N GLY A 57 -13.99 -48.06 12.86
CA GLY A 57 -14.49 -46.99 13.72
C GLY A 57 -13.65 -46.81 15.00
N HIS A 58 -13.08 -47.88 15.54
CA HIS A 58 -12.23 -47.82 16.74
C HIS A 58 -10.89 -47.13 16.49
N GLU A 59 -10.26 -47.39 15.34
CA GLU A 59 -8.99 -46.81 14.95
C GLU A 59 -9.13 -45.30 14.71
N ASN A 60 -10.20 -44.87 14.03
CA ASN A 60 -10.51 -43.45 13.85
C ASN A 60 -10.74 -42.73 15.20
N MET A 61 -11.42 -43.37 16.15
CA MET A 61 -11.67 -42.79 17.48
C MET A 61 -10.40 -42.62 18.29
N ALA A 62 -9.55 -43.65 18.34
CA ALA A 62 -8.28 -43.61 19.05
C ALA A 62 -7.38 -42.47 18.53
N LEU A 63 -7.43 -42.19 17.22
CA LEU A 63 -6.72 -41.08 16.61
C LEU A 63 -7.22 -39.71 17.14
N LEU A 64 -8.53 -39.47 17.13
CA LEU A 64 -9.09 -38.20 17.59
C LEU A 64 -8.79 -37.96 19.08
N GLU A 65 -8.85 -39.02 19.90
CA GLU A 65 -8.52 -38.93 21.31
C GLU A 65 -7.02 -38.63 21.51
N ALA A 66 -6.13 -39.29 20.76
CA ALA A 66 -4.69 -39.01 20.82
C ALA A 66 -4.34 -37.57 20.41
N ILE A 67 -5.04 -37.01 19.42
CA ILE A 67 -4.89 -35.59 19.02
C ILE A 67 -5.29 -34.68 20.19
N LYS A 68 -6.43 -34.95 20.83
CA LYS A 68 -6.95 -34.15 21.96
C LYS A 68 -6.10 -34.27 23.22
N GLU A 69 -5.56 -35.45 23.51
CA GLU A 69 -4.62 -35.67 24.62
C GLU A 69 -3.34 -34.83 24.48
N LYS A 70 -2.97 -34.48 23.25
CA LYS A 70 -1.84 -33.60 22.92
C LYS A 70 -2.26 -32.15 22.64
N HIS A 71 -3.39 -31.71 23.18
CA HIS A 71 -3.89 -30.34 23.04
C HIS A 71 -4.23 -29.91 21.61
N GLY A 72 -4.39 -30.86 20.67
CA GLY A 72 -4.85 -30.56 19.32
C GLY A 72 -6.36 -30.27 19.29
N GLU A 73 -6.73 -29.16 18.66
CA GLU A 73 -8.11 -28.79 18.38
C GLU A 73 -8.55 -29.26 16.99
N LEU A 74 -9.78 -29.76 16.89
CA LEU A 74 -10.32 -30.27 15.63
C LEU A 74 -11.06 -29.14 14.92
N VAL A 75 -10.63 -28.81 13.70
CA VAL A 75 -11.16 -27.69 12.92
C VAL A 75 -11.91 -28.22 11.70
N ILE A 76 -13.08 -27.65 11.41
CA ILE A 76 -13.92 -28.02 10.27
C ILE A 76 -14.41 -26.76 9.54
N PHE A 77 -14.25 -26.75 8.22
CA PHE A 77 -14.83 -25.77 7.29
C PHE A 77 -15.80 -26.51 6.36
N GLN A 78 -17.10 -26.31 6.52
CA GLN A 78 -18.11 -27.11 5.82
C GLN A 78 -18.96 -26.28 4.85
N ASN A 79 -19.31 -26.84 3.70
CA ASN A 79 -20.32 -26.28 2.80
C ASN A 79 -21.73 -26.72 3.24
N LYS A 80 -22.16 -26.36 4.46
CA LYS A 80 -23.43 -26.86 5.04
C LYS A 80 -24.63 -26.58 4.13
N GLU A 81 -24.59 -25.46 3.42
CA GLU A 81 -25.61 -24.95 2.52
C GLU A 81 -25.55 -25.58 1.11
N ARG A 82 -24.54 -26.43 0.84
CA ARG A 82 -24.36 -27.21 -0.41
C ARG A 82 -24.31 -26.37 -1.68
N VAL A 83 -23.75 -25.17 -1.59
CA VAL A 83 -23.70 -24.27 -2.75
C VAL A 83 -22.60 -24.71 -3.68
N LYS A 84 -22.90 -24.70 -4.98
CA LYS A 84 -21.93 -24.89 -6.05
C LYS A 84 -21.59 -23.54 -6.66
N ILE A 85 -20.34 -23.12 -6.55
CA ILE A 85 -19.83 -21.90 -7.18
C ILE A 85 -19.07 -22.31 -8.43
N ILE A 86 -19.66 -22.12 -9.61
CA ILE A 86 -19.07 -22.40 -10.93
C ILE A 86 -18.75 -23.90 -11.11
N ASP A 87 -17.76 -24.42 -10.38
CA ASP A 87 -17.28 -25.80 -10.38
C ASP A 87 -16.81 -26.23 -8.97
N GLY A 88 -16.37 -27.49 -8.85
CA GLY A 88 -15.94 -28.05 -7.56
C GLY A 88 -14.68 -27.40 -7.01
N ASP A 89 -13.74 -27.01 -7.88
CA ASP A 89 -12.44 -26.43 -7.50
C ASP A 89 -12.62 -25.03 -6.93
N THR A 90 -13.47 -24.23 -7.58
CA THR A 90 -13.86 -22.90 -7.10
C THR A 90 -14.67 -22.99 -5.82
N THR A 91 -15.57 -23.97 -5.69
CA THR A 91 -16.33 -24.18 -4.45
C THR A 91 -15.40 -24.53 -3.28
N TYR A 92 -14.47 -25.45 -3.47
CA TYR A 92 -13.47 -25.82 -2.46
C TYR A 92 -12.60 -24.63 -2.03
N LEU A 93 -12.07 -23.87 -2.99
CA LEU A 93 -11.28 -22.65 -2.71
C LEU A 93 -12.02 -21.67 -1.80
N ASN A 94 -13.31 -21.49 -2.05
CA ASN A 94 -14.13 -20.57 -1.30
C ASN A 94 -14.43 -21.07 0.12
N VAL A 95 -14.75 -22.36 0.27
CA VAL A 95 -14.94 -23.02 1.58
C VAL A 95 -13.69 -22.91 2.43
N LEU A 96 -12.53 -23.13 1.82
CA LEU A 96 -11.23 -23.04 2.46
C LEU A 96 -10.89 -21.61 2.88
N ALA A 97 -11.01 -20.64 1.97
CA ALA A 97 -10.69 -19.23 2.25
C ALA A 97 -11.53 -18.67 3.40
N GLU A 98 -12.85 -18.88 3.34
CA GLU A 98 -13.78 -18.36 4.33
C GLU A 98 -13.61 -19.03 5.70
N GLY A 99 -13.37 -20.34 5.72
CA GLY A 99 -13.04 -21.07 6.93
C GLY A 99 -11.76 -20.54 7.61
N ILE A 100 -10.71 -20.26 6.83
CA ILE A 100 -9.47 -19.65 7.34
C ILE A 100 -9.75 -18.26 7.90
N ILE A 101 -10.52 -17.42 7.21
CA ILE A 101 -10.88 -16.07 7.69
C ILE A 101 -11.58 -16.15 9.06
N GLN A 102 -12.62 -16.98 9.19
CA GLN A 102 -13.36 -17.13 10.45
C GLN A 102 -12.47 -17.67 11.58
N LEU A 103 -11.57 -18.60 11.26
CA LEU A 103 -10.60 -19.11 12.23
C LEU A 103 -9.63 -18.01 12.69
N LEU A 104 -9.06 -17.22 11.77
CA LEU A 104 -8.15 -16.13 12.11
C LEU A 104 -8.81 -15.10 13.04
N LEU A 105 -10.06 -14.73 12.76
CA LEU A 105 -10.85 -13.84 13.62
C LEU A 105 -11.07 -14.45 15.02
N ARG A 106 -11.39 -15.74 15.07
CA ARG A 106 -11.58 -16.47 16.34
C ARG A 106 -10.29 -16.51 17.16
N LEU A 107 -9.16 -16.82 16.54
CA LEU A 107 -7.84 -16.87 17.20
C LEU A 107 -7.41 -15.49 17.69
N SER A 108 -7.64 -14.44 16.89
CA SER A 108 -7.41 -13.05 17.30
C SER A 108 -8.24 -12.69 18.53
N ALA A 109 -9.51 -13.08 18.58
CA ALA A 109 -10.37 -12.84 19.74
C ALA A 109 -9.92 -13.61 20.99
N MET A 110 -9.36 -14.82 20.83
CA MET A 110 -8.90 -15.66 21.94
C MET A 110 -7.53 -15.27 22.49
N TYR A 111 -6.58 -14.94 21.60
CA TYR A 111 -5.16 -14.80 21.96
C TYR A 111 -4.59 -13.40 21.70
N GLY A 112 -5.32 -12.53 20.98
CA GLY A 112 -4.79 -11.25 20.51
C GLY A 112 -3.77 -11.47 19.38
N ASP A 113 -2.47 -11.40 19.71
CA ASP A 113 -1.38 -11.55 18.75
C ASP A 113 -0.87 -12.99 18.67
N PHE A 114 -0.86 -13.56 17.45
CA PHE A 114 -0.41 -14.91 17.17
C PHE A 114 0.28 -15.02 15.80
N GLU A 115 1.04 -16.09 15.59
CA GLU A 115 1.55 -16.49 14.28
C GLU A 115 0.94 -17.85 13.94
N LEU A 116 0.38 -18.00 12.72
CA LEU A 116 -0.27 -19.21 12.27
C LEU A 116 0.37 -19.76 10.99
N ASP A 117 0.91 -20.96 11.07
CA ASP A 117 1.49 -21.68 9.94
C ASP A 117 0.48 -22.70 9.40
N ILE A 118 -0.05 -22.48 8.19
CA ILE A 118 -1.13 -23.27 7.59
C ILE A 118 -0.57 -24.21 6.53
N LEU A 119 -0.69 -25.52 6.75
CA LEU A 119 -0.30 -26.57 5.81
C LEU A 119 -1.53 -27.25 5.21
N ILE A 120 -1.69 -27.19 3.90
CA ILE A 120 -2.87 -27.67 3.17
C ILE A 120 -2.49 -28.80 2.22
N ALA A 121 -3.28 -29.88 2.18
CA ALA A 121 -3.04 -30.97 1.24
C ALA A 121 -3.29 -30.52 -0.22
N THR A 122 -2.35 -30.86 -1.12
CA THR A 122 -2.49 -30.56 -2.56
C THR A 122 -3.54 -31.49 -3.20
N ARG A 123 -4.54 -30.89 -3.87
CA ARG A 123 -5.60 -31.63 -4.55
C ARG A 123 -5.07 -32.34 -5.80
N LYS A 124 -5.23 -33.66 -5.86
CA LYS A 124 -4.88 -34.46 -7.05
C LYS A 124 -6.10 -34.55 -7.96
N ASN A 125 -6.23 -33.64 -8.92
CA ASN A 125 -7.30 -33.74 -9.93
C ASN A 125 -7.18 -35.08 -10.69
N MET A 126 -8.12 -35.99 -10.40
CA MET A 126 -8.41 -37.17 -11.21
C MET A 126 -9.31 -36.73 -12.37
N GLU A 127 -8.69 -36.28 -13.46
CA GLU A 127 -9.08 -36.45 -14.87
C GLU A 127 -8.42 -35.34 -15.72
N LYS A 128 -7.67 -35.75 -16.76
CA LYS A 128 -7.03 -34.81 -17.70
C LYS A 128 -8.10 -34.09 -18.53
N GLY A 129 -8.26 -32.78 -18.32
CA GLY A 129 -9.14 -31.92 -19.12
C GLY A 129 -8.80 -30.43 -18.99
N TYR A 130 -9.24 -29.61 -19.96
CA TYR A 130 -9.06 -28.15 -19.99
C TYR A 130 -9.69 -27.49 -18.75
N GLY A 131 -8.90 -26.70 -18.00
CA GLY A 131 -9.35 -26.01 -16.78
C GLY A 131 -8.52 -26.29 -15.52
N ILE A 132 -7.28 -26.77 -15.64
CA ILE A 132 -6.40 -26.99 -14.50
C ILE A 132 -5.79 -25.65 -14.09
N ILE A 133 -6.11 -25.18 -12.88
CA ILE A 133 -5.43 -24.07 -12.21
C ILE A 133 -4.03 -24.58 -11.81
N GLU A 134 -2.97 -23.87 -12.20
CA GLU A 134 -1.61 -24.23 -11.76
C GLU A 134 -1.46 -24.01 -10.25
N GLU A 135 -0.61 -24.80 -9.57
CA GLU A 135 -0.45 -24.75 -8.09
C GLU A 135 -0.13 -23.33 -7.58
N GLN A 136 0.66 -22.56 -8.35
CA GLN A 136 0.95 -21.15 -8.06
C GLN A 136 -0.30 -20.26 -8.20
N GLU A 137 -1.08 -20.43 -9.27
CA GLU A 137 -2.32 -19.67 -9.50
C GLU A 137 -3.37 -20.00 -8.42
N TYR A 138 -3.37 -21.24 -7.91
CA TYR A 138 -4.25 -21.67 -6.83
C TYR A 138 -3.91 -21.01 -5.49
N GLU A 139 -2.62 -20.98 -5.14
CA GLU A 139 -2.12 -20.29 -3.95
C GLU A 139 -2.40 -18.78 -4.00
N GLU A 140 -2.13 -18.15 -5.15
CA GLU A 140 -2.39 -16.72 -5.35
C GLU A 140 -3.87 -16.39 -5.16
N ARG A 141 -4.78 -17.18 -5.74
CA ARG A 141 -6.23 -16.99 -5.58
C ARG A 141 -6.72 -17.21 -4.15
N LEU A 142 -6.18 -18.20 -3.43
CA LEU A 142 -6.52 -18.43 -2.03
C LEU A 142 -6.07 -17.27 -1.15
N ARG A 143 -4.82 -16.82 -1.33
CA ARG A 143 -4.26 -15.66 -0.61
C ARG A 143 -5.06 -14.39 -0.89
N GLU A 144 -5.38 -14.12 -2.16
CA GLU A 144 -6.19 -12.97 -2.57
C GLU A 144 -7.56 -12.97 -1.86
N ARG A 145 -8.26 -14.10 -1.86
CA ARG A 145 -9.57 -14.23 -1.19
C ARG A 145 -9.49 -14.02 0.32
N ILE A 146 -8.48 -14.57 0.98
CA ILE A 146 -8.28 -14.37 2.42
C ILE A 146 -8.01 -12.90 2.74
N ILE A 147 -7.16 -12.23 1.95
CA ILE A 147 -6.86 -10.79 2.11
C ILE A 147 -8.13 -9.96 1.96
N VAL A 148 -8.91 -10.19 0.91
CA VAL A 148 -10.17 -9.46 0.66
C VAL A 148 -11.18 -9.71 1.78
N GLY A 149 -11.36 -10.96 2.20
CA GLY A 149 -12.32 -11.30 3.25
C GLY A 149 -11.93 -10.78 4.63
N LEU A 150 -10.63 -10.72 4.94
CA LEU A 150 -10.13 -10.08 6.16
C LEU A 150 -10.28 -8.56 6.12
N ALA A 151 -9.98 -7.91 4.99
CA ALA A 151 -10.17 -6.47 4.82
C ALA A 151 -11.64 -6.06 5.09
N ARG A 152 -12.60 -6.88 4.65
CA ARG A 152 -14.04 -6.70 4.95
C ARG A 152 -14.42 -6.85 6.43
N LYS A 153 -13.73 -7.73 7.17
CA LYS A 153 -14.14 -8.15 8.53
C LYS A 153 -13.32 -7.53 9.67
N VAL A 154 -12.15 -6.96 9.41
CA VAL A 154 -11.18 -6.47 10.42
C VAL A 154 -11.07 -4.94 10.39
N LEU A 155 -12.18 -4.22 10.62
CA LEU A 155 -12.21 -2.76 10.49
C LEU A 155 -11.70 -1.97 11.72
N THR A 156 -11.22 -2.60 12.81
CA THR A 156 -11.03 -1.84 14.07
C THR A 156 -9.80 -2.14 14.94
N ARG A 157 -8.83 -2.98 14.54
CA ARG A 157 -7.62 -3.19 15.36
C ARG A 157 -6.35 -3.32 14.53
N LYS A 158 -5.29 -2.61 14.96
CA LYS A 158 -3.89 -2.87 14.57
C LYS A 158 -3.50 -4.26 15.09
N ASN A 159 -3.96 -5.28 14.39
CA ASN A 159 -3.65 -6.66 14.70
C ASN A 159 -2.22 -6.95 14.26
N LYS A 160 -1.36 -7.46 15.16
CA LYS A 160 0.03 -7.82 14.82
C LYS A 160 0.19 -9.29 14.49
N TRP A 161 -0.92 -10.04 14.38
CA TRP A 161 -0.87 -11.45 14.04
C TRP A 161 -0.44 -11.67 12.59
N LYS A 162 0.22 -12.80 12.34
CA LYS A 162 0.77 -13.19 11.03
C LYS A 162 0.26 -14.58 10.66
N TYR A 163 0.13 -14.85 9.37
CA TYR A 163 -0.16 -16.19 8.89
C TYR A 163 0.61 -16.47 7.60
N ASP A 164 0.99 -17.73 7.43
CA ASP A 164 1.64 -18.25 6.23
C ASP A 164 0.87 -19.47 5.73
N VAL A 165 0.76 -19.62 4.41
CA VAL A 165 0.06 -20.74 3.77
C VAL A 165 1.05 -21.53 2.93
N HIS A 166 1.04 -22.85 3.12
CA HIS A 166 1.87 -23.81 2.42
C HIS A 166 1.05 -25.00 1.93
N PHE A 167 1.48 -25.61 0.83
CA PHE A 167 0.89 -26.83 0.28
C PHE A 167 1.82 -28.03 0.48
N GLY A 168 1.23 -29.21 0.72
CA GLY A 168 1.98 -30.45 0.95
C GLY A 168 1.28 -31.70 0.42
N ASP A 169 2.05 -32.79 0.27
CA ASP A 169 1.50 -34.10 -0.17
C ASP A 169 1.08 -34.92 1.05
N ALA A 170 -0.22 -35.20 1.18
CA ALA A 170 -0.77 -36.04 2.24
C ALA A 170 -0.22 -37.48 2.25
N ARG A 171 0.47 -37.92 1.18
CA ARG A 171 1.18 -39.21 1.16
C ARG A 171 2.55 -39.21 1.82
N LYS A 172 3.11 -38.02 2.08
CA LYS A 172 4.47 -37.84 2.61
C LYS A 172 4.49 -37.20 3.98
N SER A 173 3.46 -36.42 4.32
CA SER A 173 3.34 -35.77 5.63
C SER A 173 2.32 -36.47 6.51
N SER A 174 2.80 -36.98 7.64
CA SER A 174 2.01 -37.58 8.72
C SER A 174 1.05 -36.55 9.33
N ARG A 175 1.41 -35.27 9.35
CA ARG A 175 0.53 -34.17 9.78
C ARG A 175 -0.72 -34.04 8.90
N LEU A 176 -0.55 -34.10 7.59
CA LEU A 176 -1.68 -34.08 6.64
C LEU A 176 -2.50 -35.37 6.71
N MET A 177 -1.88 -36.52 7.00
CA MET A 177 -2.63 -37.76 7.27
C MET A 177 -3.51 -37.63 8.53
N LEU A 178 -3.07 -36.93 9.58
CA LEU A 178 -3.93 -36.63 10.72
C LEU A 178 -5.12 -35.77 10.30
N ALA A 179 -4.90 -34.77 9.43
CA ALA A 179 -5.96 -33.94 8.88
C ALA A 179 -7.00 -34.75 8.07
N ASP A 180 -6.56 -35.71 7.23
CA ASP A 180 -7.46 -36.68 6.54
C ASP A 180 -8.32 -37.44 7.57
N GLY A 181 -7.71 -37.91 8.66
CA GLY A 181 -8.42 -38.64 9.73
C GLY A 181 -9.52 -37.81 10.40
N VAL A 182 -9.25 -36.54 10.68
CA VAL A 182 -10.25 -35.59 11.23
C VAL A 182 -11.35 -35.34 10.21
N CYS A 183 -10.97 -34.90 9.01
CA CYS A 183 -11.88 -34.55 7.93
C CYS A 183 -12.83 -35.71 7.60
N ASN A 184 -12.28 -36.92 7.47
CA ASN A 184 -13.03 -38.13 7.16
C ASN A 184 -13.96 -38.58 8.29
N THR A 185 -13.50 -38.51 9.54
CA THR A 185 -14.31 -38.93 10.69
C THR A 185 -15.50 -38.00 10.87
N TYR A 186 -15.31 -36.69 10.69
CA TYR A 186 -16.42 -35.74 10.70
C TYR A 186 -17.38 -35.96 9.53
N LEU A 187 -16.89 -36.18 8.31
CA LEU A 187 -17.73 -36.46 7.13
C LEU A 187 -18.55 -37.75 7.31
N THR A 188 -18.00 -38.78 7.94
CA THR A 188 -18.63 -40.11 8.07
C THR A 188 -19.31 -40.35 9.43
N ARG A 189 -19.39 -39.34 10.30
CA ARG A 189 -19.90 -39.46 11.69
C ARG A 189 -21.29 -40.09 11.81
N THR A 190 -22.16 -39.90 10.81
CA THR A 190 -23.52 -40.46 10.81
C THR A 190 -23.60 -41.90 10.29
N SER A 191 -22.52 -42.43 9.70
CA SER A 191 -22.49 -43.76 9.07
C SER A 191 -22.65 -44.91 10.07
N SER A 192 -22.87 -46.12 9.55
CA SER A 192 -22.91 -47.35 10.35
C SER A 192 -21.53 -47.83 10.83
N LYS A 193 -20.44 -47.14 10.46
CA LYS A 193 -19.06 -47.44 10.90
C LYS A 193 -18.87 -47.22 12.42
N PHE A 194 -19.66 -46.34 13.01
CA PHE A 194 -19.58 -45.96 14.42
C PHE A 194 -20.79 -46.48 15.20
N THR A 195 -20.54 -47.01 16.40
CA THR A 195 -21.59 -47.32 17.39
C THR A 195 -22.24 -46.03 17.92
N SER A 196 -23.42 -46.12 18.52
CA SER A 196 -24.10 -44.94 19.10
C SER A 196 -23.22 -44.20 20.12
N GLU A 197 -22.55 -44.93 21.01
CA GLU A 197 -21.62 -44.35 22.00
C GLU A 197 -20.44 -43.64 21.33
N GLN A 198 -19.89 -44.21 20.25
CA GLN A 198 -18.83 -43.54 19.48
C GLN A 198 -19.33 -42.28 18.78
N LYS A 199 -20.58 -42.24 18.30
CA LYS A 199 -21.15 -41.05 17.67
C LYS A 199 -21.30 -39.90 18.66
N ASP A 200 -21.82 -40.19 19.85
CA ASP A 200 -21.93 -39.20 20.92
C ASP A 200 -20.54 -38.67 21.31
N ARG A 201 -19.55 -39.57 21.41
CA ARG A 201 -18.17 -39.20 21.71
C ARG A 201 -17.53 -38.35 20.61
N ILE A 202 -17.81 -38.65 19.33
CA ILE A 202 -17.35 -37.82 18.20
C ILE A 202 -17.90 -36.40 18.36
N GLU A 203 -19.19 -36.25 18.63
CA GLU A 203 -19.81 -34.93 18.82
C GLU A 203 -19.18 -34.15 19.99
N GLU A 204 -18.79 -34.83 21.08
CA GLU A 204 -18.06 -34.21 22.19
C GLU A 204 -16.65 -33.74 21.81
N LEU A 205 -15.93 -34.49 20.97
CA LEU A 205 -14.56 -34.16 20.57
C LEU A 205 -14.52 -32.97 19.60
N TYR A 206 -15.53 -32.83 18.72
CA TYR A 206 -15.69 -31.68 17.83
C TYR A 206 -16.38 -30.52 18.54
N GLN A 207 -15.59 -29.60 19.08
CA GLN A 207 -16.13 -28.41 19.73
C GLN A 207 -16.77 -27.47 18.70
N ASN A 208 -18.01 -27.05 18.95
CA ASN A 208 -18.76 -26.13 18.07
C ASN A 208 -18.01 -24.84 17.72
N GLN A 209 -17.08 -24.39 18.56
CA GLN A 209 -16.32 -23.14 18.35
C GLN A 209 -15.27 -23.20 17.23
N PHE A 210 -14.93 -24.39 16.73
CA PHE A 210 -13.97 -24.60 15.63
C PHE A 210 -14.62 -25.25 14.41
N ILE A 211 -15.95 -25.21 14.34
CA ILE A 211 -16.73 -25.64 13.18
C ILE A 211 -17.28 -24.39 12.50
N PHE A 212 -16.76 -24.10 11.32
CA PHE A 212 -17.08 -22.93 10.52
C PHE A 212 -17.85 -23.35 9.27
N SER A 213 -18.88 -22.60 8.91
CA SER A 213 -19.60 -22.84 7.66
C SER A 213 -19.09 -21.90 6.59
N PHE A 214 -18.99 -22.40 5.36
CA PHE A 214 -18.67 -21.60 4.19
C PHE A 214 -19.65 -20.43 4.00
N PHE A 215 -20.92 -20.63 4.37
CA PHE A 215 -21.85 -19.52 4.57
C PHE A 215 -22.04 -19.26 6.06
N GLU A 216 -21.24 -18.36 6.62
CA GLU A 216 -21.89 -17.32 7.41
C GLU A 216 -22.44 -16.32 6.39
N ASN A 217 -23.73 -16.44 6.04
CA ASN A 217 -24.49 -15.56 5.15
C ASN A 217 -23.86 -15.30 3.76
N SER A 218 -24.55 -15.67 2.68
CA SER A 218 -24.13 -15.30 1.31
C SER A 218 -23.84 -13.79 1.23
N PRO A 219 -22.93 -13.26 0.38
CA PRO A 219 -22.84 -11.81 0.15
C PRO A 219 -24.22 -11.18 -0.10
N ARG A 220 -25.11 -11.97 -0.72
CA ARG A 220 -26.54 -11.67 -0.85
C ARG A 220 -27.28 -11.54 0.50
N GLN A 221 -27.16 -12.55 1.37
CA GLN A 221 -27.82 -12.58 2.68
C GLN A 221 -27.20 -11.58 3.66
N ASP A 222 -25.91 -11.29 3.53
CA ASP A 222 -25.23 -10.25 4.29
C ASP A 222 -25.68 -8.87 3.85
N ILE A 223 -25.80 -8.61 2.54
CA ILE A 223 -26.43 -7.39 2.05
C ILE A 223 -27.90 -7.31 2.48
N GLU A 224 -28.68 -8.38 2.34
CA GLU A 224 -30.08 -8.42 2.78
C GLU A 224 -30.21 -8.19 4.29
N ARG A 225 -29.28 -8.72 5.11
CA ARG A 225 -29.21 -8.46 6.55
C ARG A 225 -28.83 -7.01 6.85
N ARG A 226 -27.78 -6.48 6.23
CA ARG A 226 -27.33 -5.08 6.42
C ARG A 226 -28.41 -4.09 6.00
N LEU A 227 -29.12 -4.36 4.89
CA LEU A 227 -30.32 -3.62 4.47
C LEU A 227 -31.42 -3.68 5.52
N ALA A 228 -31.62 -4.83 6.18
CA ALA A 228 -32.61 -4.96 7.26
C ALA A 228 -32.17 -4.27 8.56
N GLU A 229 -30.87 -4.20 8.83
CA GLU A 229 -30.27 -3.52 9.98
C GLU A 229 -30.13 -2.00 9.79
N GLY A 230 -30.36 -1.50 8.58
CA GLY A 230 -30.25 -0.07 8.23
C GLY A 230 -28.80 0.39 7.97
N ASP A 231 -27.89 -0.55 7.71
CA ASP A 231 -26.49 -0.29 7.40
C ASP A 231 -26.31 -0.03 5.89
N ILE A 232 -26.86 1.10 5.45
CA ILE A 232 -26.98 1.47 4.04
C ILE A 232 -25.61 1.74 3.42
N SER A 233 -24.69 2.36 4.17
CA SER A 233 -23.34 2.70 3.72
C SER A 233 -22.56 1.48 3.26
N GLU A 234 -22.57 0.44 4.09
CA GLU A 234 -21.87 -0.82 3.83
C GLU A 234 -22.46 -1.58 2.64
N VAL A 235 -23.79 -1.50 2.45
CA VAL A 235 -24.45 -2.10 1.29
C VAL A 235 -24.05 -1.37 0.00
N ILE A 236 -24.08 -0.04 0.01
CA ILE A 236 -23.65 0.76 -1.16
C ILE A 236 -22.19 0.45 -1.46
N PHE A 237 -21.31 0.45 -0.46
CA PHE A 237 -19.89 0.17 -0.68
C PHE A 237 -19.65 -1.22 -1.28
N GLU A 238 -20.27 -2.27 -0.72
CA GLU A 238 -20.17 -3.64 -1.25
C GLU A 238 -20.70 -3.76 -2.69
N CYS A 239 -21.76 -3.03 -3.06
CA CYS A 239 -22.23 -2.95 -4.44
C CYS A 239 -21.17 -2.41 -5.43
N PHE A 240 -20.22 -1.59 -4.96
CA PHE A 240 -19.12 -1.07 -5.77
C PHE A 240 -17.84 -1.90 -5.68
N LEU A 241 -17.74 -2.82 -4.72
CA LEU A 241 -16.70 -3.86 -4.70
C LEU A 241 -17.04 -5.02 -5.65
N GLU A 242 -18.33 -5.31 -5.87
CA GLU A 242 -18.74 -6.43 -6.70
C GLU A 242 -18.77 -6.14 -8.21
N SER A 243 -18.23 -7.10 -8.96
CA SER A 243 -18.12 -7.00 -10.43
C SER A 243 -19.37 -7.48 -11.19
N ASN A 244 -20.25 -8.23 -10.52
CA ASN A 244 -21.46 -8.79 -11.12
C ASN A 244 -22.62 -7.77 -11.14
N LYS A 245 -22.96 -7.25 -12.32
CA LYS A 245 -24.05 -6.29 -12.51
C LYS A 245 -25.43 -6.82 -12.10
N GLU A 246 -25.72 -8.10 -12.33
CA GLU A 246 -27.00 -8.70 -11.96
C GLU A 246 -27.19 -8.77 -10.44
N PHE A 247 -26.08 -8.83 -9.70
CA PHE A 247 -26.07 -8.73 -8.25
C PHE A 247 -26.15 -7.28 -7.78
N LYS A 248 -25.39 -6.37 -8.39
CA LYS A 248 -25.27 -4.96 -8.00
C LYS A 248 -26.57 -4.16 -8.10
N GLU A 249 -27.21 -4.15 -9.27
CA GLU A 249 -28.29 -3.17 -9.56
C GLU A 249 -29.48 -3.29 -8.59
N PRO A 250 -30.01 -4.49 -8.27
CA PRO A 250 -31.16 -4.61 -7.38
C PRO A 250 -30.88 -4.06 -5.97
N TYR A 251 -29.72 -4.39 -5.38
CA TYR A 251 -29.39 -3.96 -4.02
C TYR A 251 -29.02 -2.49 -3.95
N LEU A 252 -28.32 -1.97 -4.97
CA LEU A 252 -28.01 -0.55 -5.04
C LEU A 252 -29.28 0.29 -5.12
N SER A 253 -30.26 -0.11 -5.94
CA SER A 253 -31.55 0.58 -6.01
C SER A 253 -32.28 0.59 -4.67
N ILE A 254 -32.37 -0.55 -3.98
CA ILE A 254 -33.02 -0.64 -2.65
C ILE A 254 -32.28 0.23 -1.63
N ALA A 255 -30.95 0.19 -1.60
CA ALA A 255 -30.14 0.99 -0.69
C ALA A 255 -30.33 2.49 -0.93
N LEU A 256 -30.42 2.93 -2.18
CA LEU A 256 -30.66 4.34 -2.53
C LEU A 256 -32.08 4.79 -2.18
N GLU A 257 -33.09 3.94 -2.37
CA GLU A 257 -34.46 4.20 -1.91
C GLU A 257 -34.51 4.39 -0.38
N GLN A 258 -33.88 3.48 0.38
CA GLN A 258 -33.79 3.60 1.83
C GLN A 258 -33.00 4.84 2.26
N LEU A 259 -31.93 5.18 1.55
CA LEU A 259 -31.13 6.38 1.82
C LEU A 259 -31.97 7.65 1.60
N GLN A 260 -32.78 7.69 0.54
CA GLN A 260 -33.67 8.80 0.23
C GLN A 260 -34.74 9.01 1.32
N GLU A 261 -35.21 7.94 1.95
CA GLU A 261 -36.19 8.01 3.04
C GLU A 261 -35.61 8.60 4.35
N LEU A 262 -34.29 8.58 4.52
CA LEU A 262 -33.63 9.24 5.65
C LEU A 262 -33.68 10.77 5.53
N ASP A 263 -33.60 11.44 6.66
CA ASP A 263 -33.41 12.89 6.69
C ASP A 263 -31.98 13.28 6.26
N GLU A 264 -31.76 14.57 6.01
CA GLU A 264 -30.47 15.10 5.52
C GLU A 264 -29.29 14.67 6.42
N TYR A 265 -29.52 14.62 7.74
CA TYR A 265 -28.52 14.22 8.72
C TYR A 265 -28.20 12.71 8.62
N GLY A 266 -29.22 11.85 8.52
CA GLY A 266 -29.03 10.41 8.31
C GLY A 266 -28.31 10.10 7.00
N GLN A 267 -28.69 10.76 5.91
CA GLN A 267 -28.01 10.64 4.62
C GLN A 267 -26.52 10.99 4.72
N ARG A 268 -26.21 12.11 5.38
CA ARG A 268 -24.84 12.59 5.60
C ARG A 268 -23.99 11.59 6.38
N ILE A 269 -24.55 10.97 7.44
CA ILE A 269 -23.82 9.95 8.22
C ILE A 269 -23.49 8.74 7.35
N GLN A 270 -24.48 8.20 6.63
CA GLN A 270 -24.28 7.01 5.79
C GLN A 270 -23.22 7.26 4.71
N LEU A 271 -23.29 8.39 4.00
CA LEU A 271 -22.29 8.72 2.98
C LEU A 271 -20.90 9.00 3.57
N ARG A 272 -20.82 9.57 4.77
CA ARG A 272 -19.54 9.79 5.47
C ARG A 272 -18.86 8.47 5.89
N ASN A 273 -19.63 7.43 6.21
CA ASN A 273 -19.07 6.11 6.51
C ASN A 273 -18.35 5.54 5.28
N ILE A 274 -18.96 5.66 4.09
CA ILE A 274 -18.33 5.28 2.82
C ILE A 274 -17.01 6.05 2.61
N SER A 275 -17.00 7.36 2.84
CA SER A 275 -15.77 8.17 2.75
C SER A 275 -14.68 7.68 3.71
N SER A 276 -15.05 7.20 4.90
CA SER A 276 -14.13 6.71 5.93
C SER A 276 -13.54 5.33 5.59
N GLU A 277 -14.33 4.46 4.97
CA GLU A 277 -13.86 3.17 4.44
C GLU A 277 -12.84 3.38 3.32
N ILE A 278 -13.14 4.28 2.36
CA ILE A 278 -12.20 4.67 1.30
C ILE A 278 -10.90 5.23 1.88
N GLU A 279 -11.00 6.08 2.90
CA GLU A 279 -9.84 6.66 3.57
C GLU A 279 -8.92 5.58 4.17
N THR A 280 -9.49 4.51 4.71
CA THR A 280 -8.76 3.36 5.23
C THR A 280 -7.95 2.67 4.14
N PHE A 281 -8.54 2.38 2.98
CA PHE A 281 -7.81 1.80 1.85
C PHE A 281 -6.67 2.70 1.34
N ILE A 282 -6.86 4.02 1.37
CA ILE A 282 -5.89 4.99 0.84
C ILE A 282 -4.74 5.26 1.84
N LYS A 283 -5.07 5.50 3.12
CA LYS A 283 -4.10 5.95 4.13
C LYS A 283 -3.47 4.80 4.90
N ILE A 284 -4.23 3.76 5.23
CA ILE A 284 -3.79 2.65 6.09
C ILE A 284 -3.25 1.52 5.24
N GLU A 285 -4.07 0.93 4.37
CA GLU A 285 -3.68 -0.24 3.57
C GLU A 285 -2.78 0.13 2.38
N ARG A 286 -2.89 1.37 1.90
CA ARG A 286 -2.18 1.91 0.73
C ARG A 286 -2.44 1.07 -0.54
N ASN A 287 -3.60 0.46 -0.66
CA ASN A 287 -3.99 -0.39 -1.78
C ASN A 287 -4.62 0.42 -2.94
N TYR A 288 -3.80 1.28 -3.56
CA TYR A 288 -4.26 2.20 -4.60
C TYR A 288 -4.78 1.51 -5.87
N HIS A 289 -4.22 0.35 -6.21
CA HIS A 289 -4.63 -0.40 -7.40
C HIS A 289 -6.06 -0.90 -7.28
N PHE A 290 -6.43 -1.39 -6.10
CA PHE A 290 -7.76 -1.91 -5.80
C PHE A 290 -8.83 -0.82 -5.70
N ILE A 291 -8.56 0.26 -4.95
CA ILE A 291 -9.60 1.27 -4.67
C ILE A 291 -9.86 2.22 -5.86
N ARG A 292 -8.91 2.35 -6.80
CA ARG A 292 -9.06 3.23 -7.97
C ARG A 292 -10.28 2.90 -8.85
N PRO A 293 -10.48 1.66 -9.33
CA PRO A 293 -11.66 1.32 -10.13
C PRO A 293 -12.97 1.54 -9.37
N VAL A 294 -12.99 1.30 -8.05
CA VAL A 294 -14.16 1.53 -7.18
C VAL A 294 -14.51 3.03 -7.17
N LEU A 295 -13.53 3.91 -6.94
CA LEU A 295 -13.72 5.36 -6.93
C LEU A 295 -14.17 5.91 -8.29
N ILE A 296 -13.63 5.38 -9.39
CA ILE A 296 -14.06 5.76 -10.74
C ILE A 296 -15.53 5.38 -10.94
N ALA A 297 -15.91 4.14 -10.60
CA ALA A 297 -17.28 3.69 -10.69
C ALA A 297 -18.22 4.50 -9.79
N MET A 298 -17.79 4.90 -8.59
CA MET A 298 -18.57 5.79 -7.74
C MET A 298 -18.77 7.18 -8.38
N GLN A 299 -17.71 7.77 -8.95
CA GLN A 299 -17.82 9.07 -9.64
C GLN A 299 -18.72 9.00 -10.88
N GLU A 300 -18.62 7.92 -11.67
CA GLU A 300 -19.33 7.77 -12.95
C GLU A 300 -20.75 7.19 -12.81
N GLU A 301 -21.04 6.43 -11.75
CA GLU A 301 -22.32 5.73 -11.56
C GLU A 301 -23.04 6.12 -10.26
N LEU A 302 -22.38 6.14 -9.09
CA LEU A 302 -23.03 6.45 -7.81
C LEU A 302 -23.47 7.91 -7.72
N LEU A 303 -22.55 8.86 -7.96
CA LEU A 303 -22.84 10.29 -7.82
C LEU A 303 -24.01 10.74 -8.73
N PRO A 304 -24.08 10.33 -10.02
CA PRO A 304 -25.26 10.59 -10.84
C PRO A 304 -26.54 9.97 -10.29
N LYS A 305 -26.49 8.71 -9.81
CA LYS A 305 -27.66 8.03 -9.22
C LYS A 305 -28.15 8.76 -7.96
N LEU A 306 -27.28 9.22 -7.07
CA LEU A 306 -27.68 10.01 -5.89
C LEU A 306 -28.53 11.22 -6.30
N LYS A 307 -28.14 11.91 -7.38
CA LYS A 307 -28.90 13.03 -7.94
C LYS A 307 -30.25 12.60 -8.54
N GLU A 308 -30.32 11.44 -9.19
CA GLU A 308 -31.58 10.87 -9.70
C GLU A 308 -32.57 10.57 -8.56
N PHE A 309 -32.06 10.19 -7.39
CA PHE A 309 -32.81 9.96 -6.16
C PHE A 309 -33.00 11.24 -5.31
N ASP A 310 -32.71 12.43 -5.83
CA ASP A 310 -32.87 13.71 -5.12
C ASP A 310 -32.05 13.80 -3.81
N ILE A 311 -30.93 13.07 -3.72
CA ILE A 311 -30.00 13.08 -2.59
C ILE A 311 -28.86 14.06 -2.91
N GLU A 312 -29.04 15.32 -2.48
CA GLU A 312 -28.07 16.40 -2.72
C GLU A 312 -27.03 16.52 -1.59
N MET A 313 -25.98 15.69 -1.65
CA MET A 313 -24.88 15.70 -0.67
C MET A 313 -23.55 16.15 -1.31
N PRO A 314 -23.33 17.46 -1.52
CA PRO A 314 -22.15 17.96 -2.23
C PRO A 314 -20.83 17.61 -1.52
N GLU A 315 -20.80 17.52 -0.19
CA GLU A 315 -19.62 17.13 0.58
C GLU A 315 -19.12 15.73 0.22
N PHE A 316 -20.03 14.76 0.08
CA PHE A 316 -19.67 13.42 -0.37
C PHE A 316 -19.12 13.40 -1.81
N HIS A 317 -19.66 14.25 -2.69
CA HIS A 317 -19.11 14.41 -4.04
C HIS A 317 -17.68 14.95 -3.99
N LEU A 318 -17.43 15.95 -3.14
CA LEU A 318 -16.10 16.54 -2.96
C LEU A 318 -15.10 15.53 -2.39
N ASP A 319 -15.51 14.67 -1.47
CA ASP A 319 -14.66 13.59 -0.93
C ASP A 319 -14.17 12.65 -2.06
N ILE A 320 -15.09 12.10 -2.85
CA ILE A 320 -14.75 11.21 -3.97
C ILE A 320 -13.83 11.90 -4.98
N ILE A 321 -14.11 13.16 -5.31
CA ILE A 321 -13.28 13.97 -6.20
C ILE A 321 -11.86 14.12 -5.64
N LEU A 322 -11.72 14.49 -4.35
CA LEU A 322 -10.41 14.68 -3.71
C LEU A 322 -9.62 13.37 -3.55
N TYR A 323 -10.30 12.24 -3.33
CA TYR A 323 -9.66 10.92 -3.33
C TYR A 323 -9.10 10.56 -4.71
N LEU A 324 -9.89 10.70 -5.77
CA LEU A 324 -9.41 10.52 -7.15
C LEU A 324 -8.28 11.48 -7.49
N TYR A 325 -8.40 12.75 -7.10
CA TYR A 325 -7.36 13.76 -7.27
C TYR A 325 -6.03 13.30 -6.67
N SER A 326 -6.08 12.75 -5.45
CA SER A 326 -4.91 12.26 -4.72
C SER A 326 -4.27 11.05 -5.43
N LEU A 327 -5.07 10.12 -5.96
CA LEU A 327 -4.57 8.97 -6.72
C LEU A 327 -3.89 9.42 -8.02
N TYR A 328 -4.55 10.27 -8.81
CA TYR A 328 -3.98 10.78 -10.05
C TYR A 328 -2.71 11.60 -9.82
N THR A 329 -2.66 12.37 -8.73
CA THR A 329 -1.46 13.14 -8.34
C THR A 329 -0.27 12.23 -8.06
N ARG A 330 -0.49 11.12 -7.34
CA ARG A 330 0.56 10.11 -7.05
C ARG A 330 1.07 9.42 -8.31
N GLU A 331 0.18 9.16 -9.27
CA GLU A 331 0.54 8.57 -10.57
C GLU A 331 1.22 9.59 -11.51
N GLY A 332 1.22 10.89 -11.18
CA GLY A 332 1.64 11.95 -12.09
C GLY A 332 0.75 12.05 -13.33
N SER A 333 -0.53 11.71 -13.18
CA SER A 333 -1.54 11.65 -14.24
C SER A 333 -2.23 13.00 -14.43
N MET A 334 -2.35 13.43 -15.68
CA MET A 334 -3.07 14.64 -16.07
C MET A 334 -4.58 14.58 -15.79
N LYS A 335 -5.14 13.40 -15.50
CA LYS A 335 -6.56 13.23 -15.16
C LYS A 335 -6.98 14.00 -13.89
N ALA A 336 -6.02 14.36 -13.02
CA ALA A 336 -6.32 15.23 -11.89
C ALA A 336 -6.85 16.62 -12.33
N ASN A 337 -6.43 17.14 -13.50
CA ASN A 337 -6.95 18.42 -14.01
C ASN A 337 -8.44 18.36 -14.36
N GLU A 338 -8.97 17.18 -14.70
CA GLU A 338 -10.41 17.01 -14.95
C GLU A 338 -11.21 17.17 -13.64
N GLN A 339 -10.58 16.83 -12.51
CA GLN A 339 -11.17 16.94 -11.18
C GLN A 339 -11.30 18.41 -10.73
N ASP A 340 -10.45 19.32 -11.21
CA ASP A 340 -10.51 20.75 -10.86
C ASP A 340 -11.89 21.36 -11.15
N ARG A 341 -12.43 21.09 -12.35
CA ARG A 341 -13.73 21.62 -12.76
C ARG A 341 -14.86 21.02 -11.93
N LEU A 342 -14.86 19.69 -11.80
CA LEU A 342 -15.87 18.97 -11.02
C LEU A 342 -15.89 19.44 -9.56
N PHE A 343 -14.70 19.65 -8.98
CA PHE A 343 -14.56 20.15 -7.62
C PHE A 343 -15.22 21.52 -7.45
N MET A 344 -14.91 22.48 -8.32
CA MET A 344 -15.46 23.84 -8.22
C MET A 344 -16.98 23.88 -8.46
N GLU A 345 -17.50 23.02 -9.34
CA GLU A 345 -18.95 22.86 -9.56
C GLU A 345 -19.65 22.38 -8.29
N GLN A 346 -19.11 21.36 -7.62
CA GLN A 346 -19.69 20.81 -6.39
C GLN A 346 -19.51 21.73 -5.19
N LEU A 347 -18.36 22.41 -5.08
CA LEU A 347 -18.09 23.37 -4.00
C LEU A 347 -19.10 24.52 -4.00
N ALA A 348 -19.56 24.95 -5.18
CA ALA A 348 -20.56 26.00 -5.30
C ALA A 348 -21.91 25.62 -4.65
N LEU A 349 -22.21 24.32 -4.55
CA LEU A 349 -23.45 23.78 -3.96
C LEU A 349 -23.38 23.65 -2.44
N VAL A 350 -22.17 23.65 -1.85
CA VAL A 350 -22.00 23.60 -0.39
C VAL A 350 -22.59 24.87 0.23
N LYS A 351 -23.56 24.71 1.14
CA LYS A 351 -24.26 25.84 1.77
C LYS A 351 -23.48 26.40 2.96
N ASP A 352 -22.93 25.53 3.80
CA ASP A 352 -22.17 25.92 4.97
C ASP A 352 -20.82 26.57 4.56
N ILE A 353 -20.57 27.77 5.07
CA ILE A 353 -19.39 28.55 4.69
C ILE A 353 -18.09 27.98 5.28
N MET A 354 -18.14 27.41 6.49
CA MET A 354 -16.96 26.84 7.14
C MET A 354 -16.56 25.54 6.45
N VAL A 355 -17.53 24.68 6.15
CA VAL A 355 -17.31 23.46 5.36
C VAL A 355 -16.77 23.81 3.97
N LYS A 356 -17.30 24.86 3.33
CA LYS A 356 -16.80 25.34 2.03
C LYS A 356 -15.34 25.77 2.11
N PHE A 357 -14.95 26.50 3.16
CA PHE A 357 -13.54 26.88 3.32
C PHE A 357 -12.63 25.68 3.57
N GLU A 358 -13.06 24.73 4.40
CA GLU A 358 -12.31 23.49 4.68
C GLU A 358 -12.00 22.74 3.37
N TYR A 359 -13.03 22.41 2.59
CA TYR A 359 -12.85 21.72 1.32
C TYR A 359 -12.02 22.54 0.33
N TYR A 360 -12.23 23.85 0.24
CA TYR A 360 -11.44 24.72 -0.63
C TYR A 360 -9.94 24.67 -0.29
N ASN A 361 -9.58 24.71 0.99
CA ASN A 361 -8.19 24.61 1.43
C ASN A 361 -7.60 23.23 1.13
N LEU A 362 -8.33 22.14 1.40
CA LEU A 362 -7.90 20.79 1.02
C LEU A 362 -7.63 20.69 -0.48
N TYR A 363 -8.53 21.22 -1.30
CA TYR A 363 -8.35 21.27 -2.75
C TYR A 363 -7.12 22.04 -3.18
N LYS A 364 -6.89 23.24 -2.62
CA LYS A 364 -5.72 24.05 -2.94
C LYS A 364 -4.41 23.34 -2.64
N LEU A 365 -4.34 22.64 -1.51
CA LEU A 365 -3.17 21.84 -1.16
C LEU A 365 -2.96 20.66 -2.13
N ARG A 366 -4.03 19.93 -2.48
CA ARG A 366 -3.94 18.83 -3.46
C ARG A 366 -3.48 19.33 -4.83
N ARG A 367 -4.05 20.44 -5.29
CA ARG A 367 -3.70 21.05 -6.58
C ARG A 367 -2.27 21.58 -6.60
N ALA A 368 -1.81 22.20 -5.51
CA ALA A 368 -0.44 22.65 -5.39
C ALA A 368 0.57 21.50 -5.53
N ILE A 369 0.33 20.37 -4.86
CA ILE A 369 1.16 19.17 -4.99
C ILE A 369 1.11 18.63 -6.43
N HIS A 370 -0.07 18.61 -7.05
CA HIS A 370 -0.23 18.15 -8.42
C HIS A 370 0.52 19.01 -9.44
N GLN A 371 0.38 20.33 -9.36
CA GLN A 371 1.12 21.29 -10.19
C GLN A 371 2.63 21.11 -10.02
N LYS A 372 3.11 20.94 -8.78
CA LYS A 372 4.52 20.62 -8.51
C LYS A 372 4.97 19.38 -9.27
N ASN A 373 4.20 18.28 -9.20
CA ASN A 373 4.53 17.04 -9.91
C ASN A 373 4.52 17.20 -11.44
N LEU A 374 3.71 18.12 -11.97
CA LEU A 374 3.63 18.47 -13.39
C LEU A 374 4.63 19.55 -13.84
N MET A 375 5.55 19.97 -12.96
CA MET A 375 6.55 21.03 -13.18
C MET A 375 5.97 22.46 -13.28
N ASP A 376 4.71 22.67 -12.92
CA ASP A 376 4.14 24.03 -12.73
C ASP A 376 4.46 24.54 -11.31
N ILE A 377 5.73 24.92 -11.11
CA ILE A 377 6.24 25.30 -9.78
C ILE A 377 5.64 26.63 -9.31
N HIS A 378 5.45 27.59 -10.22
CA HIS A 378 4.83 28.86 -9.88
C HIS A 378 3.34 28.70 -9.53
N GLY A 379 2.59 27.85 -10.25
CA GLY A 379 1.22 27.49 -9.89
C GLY A 379 1.14 26.86 -8.51
N SER A 380 2.05 25.93 -8.22
CA SER A 380 2.16 25.29 -6.90
C SER A 380 2.36 26.29 -5.75
N ILE A 381 3.29 27.24 -5.92
CA ILE A 381 3.54 28.32 -4.96
C ILE A 381 2.32 29.22 -4.79
N ALA A 382 1.64 29.58 -5.89
CA ALA A 382 0.47 30.43 -5.85
C ALA A 382 -0.70 29.78 -5.09
N ASP A 383 -0.96 28.51 -5.34
CA ASP A 383 -2.04 27.79 -4.66
C ASP A 383 -1.72 27.50 -3.18
N SER A 384 -0.47 27.15 -2.88
CA SER A 384 -0.04 27.00 -1.48
C SER A 384 -0.11 28.34 -0.73
N THR A 385 0.28 29.45 -1.36
CA THR A 385 0.16 30.79 -0.78
C THR A 385 -1.30 31.13 -0.48
N LYS A 386 -2.22 30.79 -1.40
CA LYS A 386 -3.63 31.05 -1.17
C LYS A 386 -4.20 30.20 -0.01
N ALA A 387 -3.79 28.94 0.09
CA ALA A 387 -4.16 28.08 1.22
C ALA A 387 -3.61 28.64 2.55
N ILE A 388 -2.33 29.01 2.60
CA ILE A 388 -1.69 29.60 3.78
C ILE A 388 -2.46 30.83 4.24
N SER A 389 -2.72 31.80 3.36
CA SER A 389 -3.42 33.03 3.75
C SER A 389 -4.79 32.77 4.36
N ILE A 390 -5.56 31.82 3.82
CA ILE A 390 -6.89 31.49 4.38
C ILE A 390 -6.74 30.81 5.74
N LEU A 391 -5.82 29.86 5.87
CA LEU A 391 -5.61 29.10 7.09
C LEU A 391 -5.06 30.00 8.21
N GLU A 392 -4.18 30.95 7.90
CA GLU A 392 -3.70 31.95 8.86
C GLU A 392 -4.82 32.92 9.30
N GLU A 393 -5.65 33.38 8.36
CA GLU A 393 -6.83 34.18 8.70
C GLU A 393 -7.76 33.39 9.63
N MET A 394 -7.92 32.08 9.44
CA MET A 394 -8.70 31.21 10.34
C MET A 394 -8.08 31.09 11.73
N VAL A 395 -6.76 30.93 11.82
CA VAL A 395 -6.05 30.90 13.11
C VAL A 395 -6.21 32.22 13.85
N GLN A 396 -6.08 33.36 13.16
CA GLN A 396 -6.28 34.68 13.76
C GLN A 396 -7.70 34.93 14.28
N LEU A 397 -8.71 34.22 13.76
CA LEU A 397 -10.06 34.28 14.32
C LEU A 397 -10.15 33.61 15.69
N LEU A 398 -9.26 32.65 16.00
CA LEU A 398 -9.18 32.03 17.34
C LEU A 398 -8.68 33.05 18.38
N ASP A 399 -7.74 33.94 18.01
CA ASP A 399 -7.25 35.01 18.89
C ASP A 399 -8.35 35.99 19.33
N LEU A 400 -9.50 36.02 18.63
CA LEU A 400 -10.65 36.85 18.99
C LEU A 400 -11.56 36.21 20.05
N LEU A 401 -11.33 34.94 20.38
CA LEU A 401 -12.09 34.24 21.40
C LEU A 401 -11.52 34.63 22.78
N GLU A 402 -12.22 35.52 23.49
CA GLU A 402 -11.88 35.92 24.87
C GLU A 402 -12.22 34.82 25.88
N ASP A 403 -11.50 33.70 25.86
CA ASP A 403 -11.64 32.61 26.83
C ASP A 403 -10.28 32.28 27.46
N GLU A 404 -10.19 32.37 28.79
CA GLU A 404 -9.00 32.02 29.58
C GLU A 404 -8.58 30.54 29.37
N ALA A 405 -9.51 29.67 28.91
CA ALA A 405 -9.20 28.30 28.55
C ALA A 405 -8.42 28.13 27.23
N LEU A 406 -8.35 29.18 26.40
CA LEU A 406 -7.58 29.23 25.15
C LEU A 406 -6.24 29.95 25.32
N ASP A 407 -6.00 30.57 26.47
CA ASP A 407 -4.73 31.25 26.79
C ASP A 407 -3.72 30.22 27.32
N THR A 408 -3.21 29.38 26.43
CA THR A 408 -2.15 28.43 26.74
C THR A 408 -0.78 29.00 26.35
N ASP A 409 0.24 28.78 27.18
CA ASP A 409 1.64 29.13 26.85
C ASP A 409 2.19 28.33 25.64
N GLU A 410 1.48 27.29 25.20
CA GLU A 410 1.84 26.47 24.03
C GLU A 410 1.20 27.04 22.75
N PRO A 411 1.96 27.17 21.65
CA PRO A 411 1.44 27.69 20.39
C PRO A 411 0.43 26.72 19.75
N ASP A 412 -0.63 27.28 19.16
CA ASP A 412 -1.63 26.50 18.42
C ASP A 412 -1.01 25.79 17.21
N MET A 413 -1.06 24.46 17.24
CA MET A 413 -0.57 23.62 16.15
C MET A 413 -1.69 23.33 15.16
N TYR A 414 -1.42 23.54 13.86
CA TYR A 414 -2.40 23.29 12.81
C TYR A 414 -1.77 22.53 11.63
N GLU A 415 -1.88 21.20 11.68
CA GLU A 415 -1.32 20.24 10.70
C GLU A 415 -1.49 20.64 9.23
N THR A 416 -2.68 21.14 8.86
CA THR A 416 -2.99 21.55 7.48
C THR A 416 -2.19 22.78 7.07
N LEU A 417 -1.99 23.73 7.98
CA LEU A 417 -1.14 24.91 7.75
C LEU A 417 0.34 24.50 7.64
N GLY A 418 0.81 23.60 8.49
CA GLY A 418 2.15 23.02 8.37
C GLY A 418 2.39 22.37 7.00
N LYS A 419 1.43 21.58 6.52
CA LYS A 419 1.45 20.97 5.17
C LYS A 419 1.44 22.01 4.04
N ALA A 420 0.73 23.13 4.21
CA ALA A 420 0.69 24.23 3.25
C ALA A 420 2.04 24.91 3.11
N TYR A 421 2.64 25.28 4.25
CA TYR A 421 3.98 25.82 4.35
C TYR A 421 5.04 24.88 3.75
N GLY A 422 5.03 23.61 4.16
CA GLY A 422 5.96 22.61 3.64
C GLY A 422 5.84 22.40 2.12
N THR A 423 4.65 22.52 1.55
CA THR A 423 4.43 22.42 0.09
C THR A 423 4.98 23.66 -0.63
N ARG A 424 4.72 24.87 -0.13
CA ARG A 424 5.26 26.10 -0.71
C ARG A 424 6.79 26.15 -0.64
N GLY A 425 7.36 25.75 0.50
CA GLY A 425 8.81 25.65 0.68
C GLY A 425 9.47 24.70 -0.30
N GLN A 426 8.84 23.55 -0.62
CA GLN A 426 9.30 22.66 -1.70
C GLN A 426 9.29 23.34 -3.07
N GLY A 427 8.27 24.15 -3.37
CA GLY A 427 8.24 24.96 -4.57
C GLY A 427 9.42 25.93 -4.65
N TYR A 428 9.72 26.66 -3.58
CA TYR A 428 10.89 27.54 -3.53
C TYR A 428 12.21 26.76 -3.63
N ALA A 429 12.32 25.61 -2.96
CA ALA A 429 13.51 24.77 -3.03
C ALA A 429 13.82 24.32 -4.48
N MET A 430 12.79 24.00 -5.26
CA MET A 430 12.95 23.67 -6.68
C MET A 430 13.41 24.84 -7.55
N LEU A 431 13.30 26.09 -7.09
CA LEU A 431 13.70 27.31 -7.81
C LEU A 431 15.02 27.93 -7.32
N ILE A 432 15.73 27.30 -6.37
CA ILE A 432 17.03 27.78 -5.85
C ILE A 432 18.06 27.99 -6.96
N HIS A 433 18.04 27.11 -7.97
CA HIS A 433 18.95 27.18 -9.11
C HIS A 433 18.71 28.42 -9.99
N GLN A 434 17.51 29.02 -9.97
CA GLN A 434 17.17 30.22 -10.74
C GLN A 434 17.52 31.48 -9.96
N ASP A 435 17.21 31.47 -8.66
CA ASP A 435 17.46 32.57 -7.75
C ASP A 435 17.80 32.01 -6.36
N LYS A 436 19.03 32.27 -5.91
CA LYS A 436 19.53 31.83 -4.60
C LYS A 436 18.70 32.39 -3.44
N GLN A 437 17.98 33.51 -3.61
CA GLN A 437 17.06 34.04 -2.58
C GLN A 437 15.91 33.08 -2.27
N ASN A 438 15.59 32.15 -3.18
CA ASN A 438 14.58 31.13 -2.90
C ASN A 438 15.01 30.13 -1.82
N LEU A 439 16.32 30.02 -1.51
CA LEU A 439 16.77 29.20 -0.38
C LEU A 439 16.21 29.77 0.92
N GLU A 440 16.35 31.07 1.16
CA GLU A 440 15.87 31.73 2.37
C GLU A 440 14.35 31.57 2.52
N LYS A 441 13.60 31.75 1.43
CA LYS A 441 12.14 31.54 1.42
C LYS A 441 11.75 30.09 1.71
N ALA A 442 12.47 29.13 1.13
CA ALA A 442 12.22 27.71 1.38
C ALA A 442 12.46 27.36 2.86
N ILE A 443 13.57 27.85 3.43
CA ILE A 443 13.90 27.61 4.85
C ILE A 443 12.89 28.27 5.78
N ASP A 444 12.49 29.53 5.52
CA ASP A 444 11.46 30.20 6.31
C ASP A 444 10.15 29.41 6.31
N ASP A 445 9.66 29.00 5.12
CA ASP A 445 8.46 28.17 5.02
C ASP A 445 8.60 26.84 5.77
N TYR A 446 9.76 26.20 5.72
CA TYR A 446 10.01 24.96 6.45
C TYR A 446 10.07 25.16 7.97
N ASP A 447 10.58 26.29 8.43
CA ASP A 447 10.59 26.67 9.84
C ASP A 447 9.19 27.02 10.35
N GLN A 448 8.35 27.65 9.52
CA GLN A 448 6.94 27.84 9.84
C GLN A 448 6.20 26.51 9.89
N ALA A 449 6.46 25.59 8.95
CA ALA A 449 5.83 24.28 8.93
C ALA A 449 6.08 23.48 10.22
N LEU A 450 7.32 23.48 10.71
CA LEU A 450 7.72 22.79 11.95
C LEU A 450 6.99 23.30 13.20
N LYS A 451 6.47 24.53 13.21
CA LYS A 451 5.71 25.06 14.35
C LYS A 451 4.30 24.47 14.47
N HIS A 452 3.82 23.79 13.43
CA HIS A 452 2.44 23.33 13.34
C HIS A 452 2.28 21.81 13.27
N PHE A 453 3.37 21.06 13.20
CA PHE A 453 3.31 19.60 13.20
C PHE A 453 3.19 19.06 14.62
N THR A 454 2.36 18.03 14.74
CA THR A 454 2.10 17.25 15.97
C THR A 454 2.55 15.80 15.80
N ILE A 455 2.90 15.41 14.58
CA ILE A 455 3.23 14.06 14.17
C ILE A 455 4.71 13.99 13.80
N ASP A 456 5.49 13.20 14.56
CA ASP A 456 6.95 13.04 14.39
C ASP A 456 7.36 12.75 12.94
N VAL A 457 6.56 11.97 12.20
CA VAL A 457 6.85 11.61 10.81
C VAL A 457 6.77 12.81 9.86
N ASP A 458 5.87 13.76 10.12
CA ASP A 458 5.76 14.97 9.31
C ASP A 458 6.89 15.97 9.67
N GLU A 459 7.30 16.03 10.94
CA GLU A 459 8.50 16.78 11.37
C GLU A 459 9.79 16.22 10.77
N GLU A 460 10.02 14.90 10.86
CA GLU A 460 11.15 14.20 10.25
C GLU A 460 11.25 14.58 8.76
N ARG A 461 10.14 14.44 8.03
CA ARG A 461 10.09 14.76 6.61
C ARG A 461 10.44 16.22 6.34
N GLN A 462 10.03 17.12 7.23
CA GLN A 462 10.30 18.54 7.10
C GLN A 462 11.79 18.86 7.29
N TYR A 463 12.47 18.21 8.23
CA TYR A 463 13.93 18.30 8.37
C TYR A 463 14.67 17.71 7.15
N LEU A 464 14.18 16.62 6.56
CA LEU A 464 14.74 16.09 5.31
C LEU A 464 14.61 17.08 4.15
N TYR A 465 13.47 17.77 4.03
CA TYR A 465 13.31 18.82 3.02
C TYR A 465 14.26 20.00 3.24
N LYS A 466 14.46 20.43 4.49
CA LYS A 466 15.48 21.45 4.84
C LYS A 466 16.88 20.99 4.44
N ALA A 467 17.25 19.75 4.77
CA ALA A 467 18.55 19.18 4.40
C ALA A 467 18.77 19.21 2.88
N GLN A 468 17.76 18.84 2.11
CA GLN A 468 17.82 18.83 0.65
C GLN A 468 17.90 20.24 0.06
N ALA A 469 17.19 21.23 0.61
CA ALA A 469 17.25 22.63 0.20
C ALA A 469 18.62 23.26 0.50
N TYR A 470 19.17 23.06 1.71
CA TYR A 470 20.52 23.49 2.04
C TYR A 470 21.57 22.84 1.13
N SER A 471 21.40 21.56 0.80
CA SER A 471 22.28 20.87 -0.16
C SER A 471 22.24 21.51 -1.55
N GLU A 472 21.07 21.96 -2.03
CA GLU A 472 20.96 22.68 -3.32
C GLU A 472 21.55 24.09 -3.24
N GLY A 473 21.44 24.72 -2.06
CA GLY A 473 22.07 26.00 -1.74
C GLY A 473 23.59 25.93 -1.51
N GLU A 474 24.20 24.75 -1.62
CA GLU A 474 25.63 24.50 -1.34
C GLU A 474 26.04 24.77 0.13
N GLU A 475 25.08 24.72 1.08
CA GLU A 475 25.29 24.87 2.53
C GLU A 475 25.35 23.50 3.23
N PHE A 476 26.38 22.71 2.91
CA PHE A 476 26.43 21.28 3.25
C PHE A 476 26.48 20.98 4.76
N GLU A 477 27.12 21.81 5.57
CA GLU A 477 27.17 21.65 7.01
C GLU A 477 25.77 21.77 7.64
N LYS A 478 24.96 22.74 7.18
CA LYS A 478 23.57 22.88 7.61
C LYS A 478 22.69 21.74 7.09
N ALA A 479 22.95 21.28 5.85
CA ALA A 479 22.27 20.13 5.29
C ALA A 479 22.45 18.87 6.15
N ILE A 480 23.69 18.61 6.58
CA ILE A 480 24.02 17.50 7.47
C ILE A 480 23.38 17.69 8.83
N SER A 481 23.44 18.89 9.41
CA SER A 481 22.78 19.20 10.69
C SER A 481 21.28 18.85 10.64
N CYS A 482 20.60 19.22 9.56
CA CYS A 482 19.17 18.89 9.38
C CYS A 482 18.95 17.37 9.22
N LEU A 483 19.87 16.64 8.58
CA LEU A 483 19.79 15.18 8.48
C LEU A 483 19.94 14.51 9.86
N PHE A 484 20.83 15.00 10.72
CA PHE A 484 20.94 14.54 12.11
C PHE A 484 19.64 14.80 12.89
N GLN A 485 19.03 15.99 12.72
CA GLN A 485 17.75 16.32 13.35
C GLN A 485 16.61 15.40 12.88
N ALA A 486 16.50 15.17 11.56
CA ALA A 486 15.53 14.22 11.00
C ALA A 486 15.70 12.79 11.52
N SER A 487 16.89 12.46 12.03
CA SER A 487 17.23 11.11 12.48
C SER A 487 17.21 10.99 14.00
N GLU A 488 16.96 12.10 14.72
CA GLU A 488 17.04 12.19 16.17
C GLU A 488 18.41 11.73 16.73
N VAL A 489 19.49 11.92 15.96
CA VAL A 489 20.85 11.52 16.33
C VAL A 489 21.64 12.75 16.77
N ASP A 490 22.35 12.64 17.89
CA ASP A 490 23.32 13.66 18.34
C ASP A 490 24.47 13.78 17.33
N GLN A 491 24.81 15.00 16.90
CA GLN A 491 25.90 15.26 15.96
C GLN A 491 27.27 14.76 16.44
N ASN A 492 27.47 14.62 17.75
CA ASN A 492 28.67 14.04 18.36
C ASN A 492 28.85 12.56 18.01
N ALA A 493 27.78 11.85 17.60
CA ALA A 493 27.87 10.47 17.13
C ALA A 493 28.62 10.32 15.80
N GLY A 494 28.79 11.43 15.06
CA GLY A 494 29.47 11.42 13.76
C GLY A 494 28.66 10.72 12.67
N LEU A 495 29.23 10.67 11.47
CA LEU A 495 28.57 10.10 10.29
C LEU A 495 28.42 8.58 10.41
N GLU A 496 29.38 7.90 11.04
CA GLU A 496 29.27 6.46 11.31
C GLU A 496 28.13 6.16 12.29
N GLY A 497 27.98 6.95 13.36
CA GLY A 497 26.88 6.81 14.31
C GLY A 497 25.51 7.02 13.66
N LEU A 498 25.40 8.05 12.81
CA LEU A 498 24.18 8.31 12.03
C LEU A 498 23.79 7.13 11.13
N LEU A 499 24.75 6.62 10.37
CA LEU A 499 24.53 5.49 9.45
C LEU A 499 24.22 4.18 10.19
N ARG A 500 24.79 3.98 11.39
CA ARG A 500 24.46 2.83 12.23
C ARG A 500 22.99 2.86 12.65
N THR A 501 22.47 4.02 13.05
CA THR A 501 21.04 4.20 13.33
C THR A 501 20.18 3.82 12.12
N PHE A 502 20.56 4.26 10.91
CA PHE A 502 19.79 3.90 9.70
C PHE A 502 19.80 2.40 9.39
N LYS A 503 20.83 1.69 9.85
CA LYS A 503 21.02 0.25 9.59
C LYS A 503 20.26 -0.64 10.60
N GLU A 504 19.97 -0.11 11.78
CA GLU A 504 19.22 -0.81 12.83
C GLU A 504 17.73 -0.94 12.50
N GLU A 505 17.23 -0.09 11.61
CA GLU A 505 15.84 -0.02 11.16
C GLU A 505 15.62 -0.66 9.78
N GLU A 506 14.36 -0.93 9.42
CA GLU A 506 14.03 -1.49 8.10
C GLU A 506 14.29 -0.47 6.97
N VAL A 507 14.92 -0.91 5.89
CA VAL A 507 15.28 -0.04 4.74
C VAL A 507 14.12 0.83 4.23
N PRO A 508 12.87 0.34 4.07
CA PRO A 508 11.76 1.17 3.63
C PRO A 508 11.45 2.38 4.54
N ARG A 509 11.75 2.30 5.84
CA ARG A 509 11.54 3.39 6.80
C ARG A 509 12.61 4.47 6.64
N GLU A 510 13.86 4.07 6.44
CA GLU A 510 15.01 4.96 6.42
C GLU A 510 15.43 5.43 5.00
N ILE A 511 14.75 4.95 3.95
CA ILE A 511 15.18 5.15 2.56
C ILE A 511 15.31 6.63 2.15
N TYR A 512 14.48 7.51 2.70
CA TYR A 512 14.53 8.95 2.42
C TYR A 512 15.69 9.66 3.13
N LYS A 513 16.12 9.14 4.28
CA LYS A 513 17.35 9.58 4.97
C LYS A 513 18.58 9.16 4.19
N TYR A 514 18.62 7.91 3.71
CA TYR A 514 19.66 7.45 2.78
C TYR A 514 19.72 8.31 1.52
N PHE A 515 18.58 8.56 0.85
CA PHE A 515 18.53 9.44 -0.31
C PHE A 515 19.13 10.82 -0.01
N THR A 516 18.74 11.44 1.10
CA THR A 516 19.26 12.75 1.52
C THR A 516 20.77 12.70 1.77
N TYR A 517 21.27 11.66 2.43
CA TYR A 517 22.70 11.42 2.64
C TYR A 517 23.47 11.35 1.31
N TYR A 518 23.03 10.50 0.38
CA TYR A 518 23.66 10.36 -0.93
C TYR A 518 23.58 11.66 -1.75
N LYS A 519 22.49 12.43 -1.64
CA LYS A 519 22.35 13.74 -2.30
C LYS A 519 23.40 14.73 -1.80
N ILE A 520 23.56 14.87 -0.49
CA ILE A 520 24.57 15.75 0.12
C ILE A 520 25.98 15.32 -0.28
N MET A 521 26.29 14.02 -0.23
CA MET A 521 27.59 13.48 -0.62
C MET A 521 27.91 13.79 -2.10
N ALA A 522 26.97 13.56 -3.01
CA ALA A 522 27.18 13.82 -4.42
C ALA A 522 27.27 15.34 -4.73
N ALA A 523 26.41 16.15 -4.11
CA ALA A 523 26.40 17.60 -4.31
C ALA A 523 27.69 18.25 -3.78
N SER A 524 28.14 17.89 -2.57
CA SER A 524 29.40 18.38 -2.01
C SER A 524 30.60 18.03 -2.88
N LYS A 525 30.64 16.82 -3.47
CA LYS A 525 31.69 16.42 -4.41
C LYS A 525 31.68 17.26 -5.69
N VAL A 526 30.50 17.54 -6.24
CA VAL A 526 30.36 18.34 -7.47
C VAL A 526 30.76 19.80 -7.23
N SER A 527 30.43 20.36 -6.06
CA SER A 527 30.78 21.73 -5.67
C SER A 527 32.24 21.89 -5.18
N GLY A 528 33.05 20.83 -5.23
CA GLY A 528 34.47 20.86 -4.88
C GLY A 528 34.78 20.71 -3.39
N ASN A 529 33.79 20.41 -2.53
CA ASN A 529 34.01 20.04 -1.13
C ASN A 529 34.36 18.55 -1.01
N ASP A 530 35.52 18.22 -1.58
CA ASP A 530 36.02 16.84 -1.69
C ASP A 530 36.19 16.16 -0.35
N ALA A 531 36.71 16.88 0.65
CA ALA A 531 36.98 16.35 1.97
C ALA A 531 35.71 15.84 2.66
N LEU A 532 34.62 16.61 2.58
CA LEU A 532 33.34 16.21 3.16
C LEU A 532 32.75 15.00 2.43
N ALA A 533 32.68 15.05 1.10
CA ALA A 533 32.13 13.98 0.29
C ALA A 533 32.86 12.65 0.53
N ASP A 534 34.18 12.71 0.64
CA ASP A 534 35.02 11.55 0.87
C ASP A 534 34.83 10.97 2.26
N LYS A 535 34.73 11.83 3.27
CA LYS A 535 34.39 11.40 4.64
C LYS A 535 33.03 10.70 4.70
N MET A 536 32.04 11.23 3.99
CA MET A 536 30.71 10.60 3.91
C MET A 536 30.75 9.24 3.21
N TYR A 537 31.53 9.11 2.13
CA TYR A 537 31.70 7.83 1.44
C TYR A 537 32.49 6.82 2.28
N GLU A 538 33.51 7.25 3.02
CA GLU A 538 34.26 6.40 3.94
C GLU A 538 33.37 5.84 5.06
N ALA A 539 32.50 6.67 5.64
CA ALA A 539 31.54 6.22 6.66
C ALA A 539 30.58 5.13 6.13
N LEU A 540 30.09 5.26 4.89
CA LEU A 540 29.29 4.21 4.24
C LEU A 540 30.04 2.88 4.14
N ASN A 541 31.32 2.92 3.75
CA ASN A 541 32.14 1.71 3.66
C ASN A 541 32.42 1.10 5.04
N GLN A 542 32.64 1.91 6.07
CA GLN A 542 32.89 1.43 7.43
C GLN A 542 31.66 0.73 8.03
N GLU A 543 30.47 1.28 7.81
CA GLU A 543 29.21 0.68 8.27
C GLU A 543 28.68 -0.41 7.31
N ASN A 544 29.44 -0.75 6.26
CA ASN A 544 29.11 -1.75 5.24
C ASN A 544 27.73 -1.50 4.60
N ILE A 545 27.46 -0.27 4.18
CA ILE A 545 26.21 0.10 3.50
C ILE A 545 26.49 0.26 2.01
N SER A 546 25.76 -0.47 1.18
CA SER A 546 25.90 -0.42 -0.27
C SER A 546 24.57 -0.10 -0.97
N VAL A 547 24.65 0.57 -2.12
CA VAL A 547 23.45 0.89 -2.93
C VAL A 547 22.75 -0.38 -3.41
N ASP A 548 23.50 -1.45 -3.68
CA ASP A 548 22.94 -2.72 -4.16
C ASP A 548 22.16 -3.44 -3.05
N GLU A 549 22.64 -3.39 -1.80
CA GLU A 549 21.91 -3.91 -0.63
C GLU A 549 20.63 -3.12 -0.35
N LEU A 550 20.70 -1.78 -0.40
CA LEU A 550 19.51 -0.94 -0.29
C LEU A 550 18.49 -1.26 -1.38
N GLY A 551 18.96 -1.42 -2.63
CA GLY A 551 18.12 -1.74 -3.77
C GLY A 551 17.52 -3.14 -3.76
N ALA A 552 18.12 -4.10 -3.05
CA ALA A 552 17.56 -5.44 -2.85
C ALA A 552 16.43 -5.44 -1.80
N ASN A 553 16.54 -4.55 -0.80
CA ASN A 553 15.59 -4.45 0.31
C ASN A 553 14.50 -3.37 0.12
N TYR A 554 14.50 -2.67 -1.03
CA TYR A 554 13.51 -1.66 -1.36
C TYR A 554 13.00 -1.81 -2.80
N ARG A 555 11.72 -2.14 -2.95
CA ARG A 555 11.11 -2.48 -4.25
C ARG A 555 10.63 -1.26 -5.06
N SER A 556 10.33 -0.14 -4.42
CA SER A 556 9.78 1.04 -5.12
C SER A 556 10.87 1.80 -5.88
N ILE A 557 10.49 2.46 -6.99
CA ILE A 557 11.42 3.22 -7.83
C ILE A 557 12.01 4.41 -7.06
N HIS A 558 11.15 5.17 -6.38
CA HIS A 558 11.52 6.38 -5.65
C HIS A 558 11.70 6.11 -4.15
N PRO A 559 12.77 6.60 -3.50
CA PRO A 559 13.83 7.47 -4.04
C PRO A 559 15.09 6.74 -4.55
N MET A 560 15.02 5.43 -4.79
CA MET A 560 16.19 4.62 -5.19
C MET A 560 16.86 5.08 -6.48
N GLN A 561 16.09 5.52 -7.49
CA GLN A 561 16.64 6.06 -8.73
C GLN A 561 17.62 7.22 -8.47
N PHE A 562 17.34 8.07 -7.49
CA PHE A 562 18.23 9.15 -7.10
C PHE A 562 19.43 8.67 -6.29
N ILE A 563 19.29 7.64 -5.44
CA ILE A 563 20.43 7.05 -4.72
C ILE A 563 21.45 6.49 -5.73
N TYR A 564 20.98 5.73 -6.72
CA TYR A 564 21.81 5.24 -7.84
C TYR A 564 22.50 6.39 -8.59
N TRP A 565 21.75 7.42 -8.94
CA TRP A 565 22.28 8.56 -9.70
C TRP A 565 23.32 9.36 -8.89
N ASN A 566 23.04 9.69 -7.63
CA ASN A 566 23.97 10.41 -6.77
C ASN A 566 25.25 9.60 -6.51
N MET A 567 25.15 8.28 -6.30
CA MET A 567 26.32 7.42 -6.18
C MET A 567 27.15 7.38 -7.47
N ALA A 568 26.49 7.30 -8.64
CA ALA A 568 27.16 7.33 -9.93
C ALA A 568 27.96 8.63 -10.13
N ILE A 569 27.37 9.78 -9.78
CA ILE A 569 28.03 11.10 -9.88
C ILE A 569 29.28 11.15 -8.99
N TYR A 570 29.16 10.74 -7.73
CA TYR A 570 30.28 10.72 -6.79
C TYR A 570 31.43 9.87 -7.32
N LEU A 571 31.12 8.65 -7.80
CA LEU A 571 32.11 7.73 -8.35
C LEU A 571 32.76 8.23 -9.63
N PHE A 572 32.00 8.88 -10.51
CA PHE A 572 32.54 9.49 -11.72
C PHE A 572 33.56 10.59 -11.39
N LYS A 573 33.23 11.49 -10.45
CA LYS A 573 34.16 12.52 -9.96
C LYS A 573 35.38 11.94 -9.22
N LYS A 574 35.32 10.66 -8.82
CA LYS A 574 36.45 9.88 -8.29
C LYS A 574 37.28 9.14 -9.35
N GLY A 575 36.92 9.23 -10.63
CA GLY A 575 37.56 8.49 -11.72
C GLY A 575 37.22 6.99 -11.75
N LYS A 576 36.13 6.57 -11.08
CA LYS A 576 35.64 5.18 -11.06
C LYS A 576 34.57 4.95 -12.13
N ASP A 577 34.86 5.33 -13.36
CA ASP A 577 33.84 5.52 -14.41
C ASP A 577 33.04 4.26 -14.76
N LYS A 578 33.68 3.08 -14.76
CA LYS A 578 32.98 1.83 -15.09
C LYS A 578 31.84 1.57 -14.09
N LEU A 579 32.13 1.78 -12.81
CA LEU A 579 31.16 1.59 -11.74
C LEU A 579 30.11 2.71 -11.74
N ALA A 580 30.52 3.95 -12.02
CA ALA A 580 29.59 5.06 -12.20
C ALA A 580 28.56 4.77 -13.31
N ASN A 581 29.00 4.29 -14.47
CA ASN A 581 28.11 3.91 -15.57
C ASN A 581 27.16 2.77 -15.18
N THR A 582 27.64 1.77 -14.42
CA THR A 582 26.78 0.70 -13.92
C THR A 582 25.66 1.25 -13.04
N TYR A 583 25.99 2.07 -12.04
CA TYR A 583 24.98 2.64 -11.16
C TYR A 583 24.02 3.60 -11.89
N LEU A 584 24.52 4.40 -12.85
CA LEU A 584 23.68 5.28 -13.65
C LEU A 584 22.68 4.49 -14.51
N ASN A 585 23.13 3.43 -15.18
CA ASN A 585 22.24 2.57 -15.96
C ASN A 585 21.20 1.87 -15.07
N ASN A 586 21.59 1.38 -13.89
CA ASN A 586 20.64 0.79 -12.93
C ASN A 586 19.57 1.80 -12.47
N GLY A 587 19.94 3.08 -12.31
CA GLY A 587 18.98 4.16 -12.03
C GLY A 587 18.01 4.42 -13.17
N ILE A 588 18.52 4.44 -14.41
CA ILE A 588 17.73 4.60 -15.64
C ILE A 588 16.75 3.43 -15.83
N GLU A 589 17.22 2.19 -15.71
CA GLU A 589 16.41 0.97 -15.89
C GLU A 589 15.22 0.93 -14.91
N ARG A 590 15.42 1.39 -13.67
CA ARG A 590 14.32 1.52 -12.70
C ARG A 590 13.24 2.51 -13.18
N CYS A 591 13.64 3.64 -13.74
CA CYS A 591 12.69 4.61 -14.30
C CYS A 591 11.97 4.06 -15.55
N ASP A 592 12.65 3.25 -16.39
CA ASP A 592 12.05 2.65 -17.59
C ASP A 592 11.09 1.47 -17.26
N SER A 593 11.17 0.89 -16.06
CA SER A 593 10.35 -0.26 -15.65
C SER A 593 8.88 0.05 -15.35
N GLN A 594 8.52 1.31 -15.10
CA GLN A 594 7.14 1.77 -14.93
C GLN A 594 6.93 3.12 -15.64
N TYR A 595 6.19 3.11 -16.74
CA TYR A 595 5.88 4.32 -17.51
C TYR A 595 4.49 4.88 -17.19
N SER A 596 4.41 6.15 -16.77
CA SER A 596 3.44 7.12 -17.34
C SER A 596 3.63 8.56 -16.85
N GLY A 597 4.02 8.76 -15.59
CA GLY A 597 4.07 10.08 -14.93
C GLY A 597 5.09 11.06 -15.52
N VAL A 598 4.71 12.34 -15.61
CA VAL A 598 5.57 13.41 -16.15
C VAL A 598 6.88 13.55 -15.38
N THR A 599 6.82 13.52 -14.04
CA THR A 599 7.99 13.70 -13.16
C THR A 599 9.11 12.70 -13.46
N ILE A 600 8.77 11.42 -13.61
CA ILE A 600 9.75 10.35 -13.93
C ILE A 600 10.38 10.59 -15.29
N LYS A 601 9.62 11.02 -16.30
CA LYS A 601 10.14 11.33 -17.64
C LYS A 601 11.13 12.50 -17.61
N VAL A 602 10.89 13.51 -16.78
CA VAL A 602 11.82 14.64 -16.61
C VAL A 602 13.08 14.20 -15.85
N ILE A 603 12.96 13.36 -14.81
CA ILE A 603 14.10 12.77 -14.11
C ILE A 603 14.97 11.92 -15.07
N GLN A 604 14.34 11.17 -15.97
CA GLN A 604 15.04 10.40 -17.01
C GLN A 604 15.88 11.30 -17.93
N LEU A 605 15.37 12.48 -18.34
CA LEU A 605 16.19 13.43 -19.11
C LEU A 605 17.48 13.78 -18.37
N GLY A 606 17.40 14.02 -17.06
CA GLY A 606 18.55 14.31 -16.21
C GLY A 606 19.59 13.20 -16.17
N MET A 607 19.17 11.96 -15.92
CA MET A 607 20.07 10.82 -15.87
C MET A 607 20.73 10.55 -17.22
N TYR A 608 20.00 10.72 -18.32
CA TYR A 608 20.55 10.59 -19.66
C TYR A 608 21.47 11.75 -20.04
N ALA A 609 21.19 12.97 -19.57
CA ALA A 609 22.09 14.11 -19.70
C ALA A 609 23.40 13.86 -18.94
N GLU A 610 23.34 13.27 -17.73
CA GLU A 610 24.52 12.83 -16.99
C GLU A 610 25.33 11.78 -17.78
N LYS A 611 24.63 10.80 -18.38
CA LYS A 611 25.26 9.78 -19.22
C LYS A 611 25.94 10.41 -20.44
N LEU A 612 25.31 11.40 -21.05
CA LEU A 612 25.89 12.16 -22.17
C LEU A 612 27.13 12.91 -21.73
N ARG A 613 27.09 13.65 -20.62
CA ARG A 613 28.22 14.38 -20.04
C ARG A 613 29.43 13.47 -19.82
N ILE A 614 29.21 12.33 -19.15
CA ILE A 614 30.25 11.31 -18.91
C ILE A 614 30.85 10.79 -20.22
N THR A 615 30.03 10.61 -21.25
CA THR A 615 30.47 10.08 -22.55
C THR A 615 31.24 11.12 -23.36
N MET A 616 30.81 12.39 -23.30
CA MET A 616 31.49 13.52 -23.96
C MET A 616 32.89 13.74 -23.40
N GLU A 617 33.06 13.69 -22.07
CA GLU A 617 34.38 13.81 -21.42
C GLU A 617 35.37 12.70 -21.85
N LYS A 618 34.86 11.55 -22.31
CA LYS A 618 35.67 10.41 -22.78
C LYS A 618 35.98 10.41 -24.28
N GLY A 619 35.31 11.25 -25.07
CA GLY A 619 35.57 11.38 -26.51
C GLY A 619 35.15 10.19 -27.39
N ASN A 620 34.14 9.40 -27.00
CA ASN A 620 33.63 8.30 -27.83
C ASN A 620 32.45 8.75 -28.72
N ASN A 621 32.76 9.24 -29.92
CA ASN A 621 31.77 9.83 -30.85
C ASN A 621 30.57 8.92 -31.17
N GLN A 622 30.76 7.60 -31.31
CA GLN A 622 29.64 6.69 -31.58
C GLN A 622 28.69 6.57 -30.39
N GLN A 623 29.23 6.51 -29.17
CA GLN A 623 28.42 6.46 -27.96
C GLN A 623 27.74 7.80 -27.67
N ILE A 624 28.42 8.93 -27.95
CA ILE A 624 27.84 10.27 -27.82
C ILE A 624 26.57 10.37 -28.69
N GLU A 625 26.66 10.03 -29.97
CA GLU A 625 25.52 10.09 -30.87
C GLU A 625 24.41 9.10 -30.48
N HIS A 626 24.75 7.92 -29.96
CA HIS A 626 23.76 7.00 -29.43
C HIS A 626 22.96 7.59 -28.26
N VAL A 627 23.65 8.16 -27.26
CA VAL A 627 23.00 8.75 -26.08
C VAL A 627 22.18 10.00 -26.45
N LYS A 628 22.66 10.83 -27.40
CA LYS A 628 21.89 11.96 -27.93
C LYS A 628 20.59 11.52 -28.58
N ASN A 629 20.61 10.44 -29.38
CA ASN A 629 19.40 9.91 -30.00
C ASN A 629 18.39 9.41 -28.94
N GLU A 630 18.87 8.79 -27.85
CA GLU A 630 18.01 8.40 -26.73
C GLU A 630 17.40 9.61 -25.99
N LEU A 631 18.17 10.69 -25.80
CA LEU A 631 17.68 11.96 -25.25
C LEU A 631 16.65 12.62 -26.17
N HIS A 632 16.91 12.66 -27.48
CA HIS A 632 16.00 13.22 -28.47
C HIS A 632 14.63 12.53 -28.44
N GLY A 633 14.61 11.19 -28.37
CA GLY A 633 13.37 10.43 -28.22
C GLY A 633 12.57 10.81 -26.96
N ARG A 634 13.26 11.10 -25.86
CA ARG A 634 12.65 11.51 -24.58
C ARG A 634 12.12 12.93 -24.62
N PHE A 635 12.87 13.88 -25.18
CA PHE A 635 12.39 15.25 -25.43
C PHE A 635 11.13 15.25 -26.30
N ASN A 636 11.12 14.49 -27.40
CA ASN A 636 9.95 14.36 -28.27
C ASN A 636 8.73 13.80 -27.55
N THR A 637 8.93 12.92 -26.57
CA THR A 637 7.84 12.38 -25.75
C THR A 637 7.26 13.45 -24.82
N LEU A 638 8.11 14.29 -24.22
CA LEU A 638 7.69 15.39 -23.35
C LEU A 638 7.07 16.56 -24.11
N LYS A 639 7.54 16.88 -25.33
CA LYS A 639 6.93 17.90 -26.22
C LYS A 639 5.48 17.57 -26.59
N LYS A 640 5.11 16.29 -26.59
CA LYS A 640 3.75 15.81 -26.85
C LYS A 640 2.87 15.78 -25.59
N ALA A 641 3.41 16.04 -24.41
CA ALA A 641 2.64 16.08 -23.18
C ALA A 641 1.75 17.34 -23.16
N PRO A 642 0.49 17.26 -22.65
CA PRO A 642 -0.39 18.43 -22.59
C PRO A 642 0.16 19.59 -21.75
N ASN A 643 1.00 19.30 -20.76
CA ASN A 643 1.70 20.28 -19.91
C ASN A 643 3.13 20.59 -20.39
N ALA A 644 3.48 20.28 -21.65
CA ALA A 644 4.82 20.51 -22.20
C ALA A 644 5.32 21.93 -21.91
N ARG A 645 4.45 22.94 -22.04
CA ARG A 645 4.79 24.33 -21.73
C ARG A 645 5.45 24.50 -20.36
N PHE A 646 4.82 24.01 -19.28
CA PHE A 646 5.37 24.14 -17.93
C PHE A 646 6.67 23.36 -17.75
N ILE A 647 6.76 22.19 -18.38
CA ILE A 647 7.97 21.36 -18.35
C ILE A 647 9.14 22.14 -18.96
N PHE A 648 8.97 22.70 -20.16
CA PHE A 648 10.04 23.42 -20.86
C PHE A 648 10.33 24.79 -20.24
N GLU A 649 9.33 25.48 -19.68
CA GLU A 649 9.55 26.68 -18.86
C GLU A 649 10.44 26.36 -17.64
N TYR A 650 10.16 25.27 -16.91
CA TYR A 650 11.00 24.80 -15.80
C TYR A 650 12.41 24.40 -16.25
N LEU A 651 12.50 23.71 -17.41
CA LEU A 651 13.77 23.32 -18.03
C LEU A 651 14.50 24.50 -18.71
N GLN A 652 14.03 25.75 -18.53
CA GLN A 652 14.61 26.97 -19.10
C GLN A 652 14.77 26.91 -20.63
N GLU A 653 13.77 26.32 -21.28
CA GLU A 653 13.68 26.13 -22.73
C GLU A 653 14.82 25.31 -23.33
N ILE A 654 15.51 24.49 -22.52
CA ILE A 654 16.53 23.55 -23.03
C ILE A 654 15.85 22.47 -23.86
N ASP A 655 16.34 22.26 -25.09
CA ASP A 655 15.83 21.23 -26.00
C ASP A 655 16.92 20.34 -26.63
N GLU A 656 16.50 19.38 -27.45
CA GLU A 656 17.37 18.42 -28.11
C GLU A 656 18.45 19.05 -29.03
N THR A 657 18.25 20.28 -29.49
CA THR A 657 19.16 20.94 -30.46
C THR A 657 20.39 21.50 -29.77
N GLN A 658 20.35 21.61 -28.44
CA GLN A 658 21.40 22.19 -27.62
C GLN A 658 22.29 21.13 -26.94
N LEU A 659 22.10 19.84 -27.24
CA LEU A 659 22.84 18.74 -26.62
C LEU A 659 24.32 18.63 -27.04
N ASP A 660 24.76 19.44 -28.00
CA ASP A 660 26.18 19.60 -28.33
C ASP A 660 26.92 20.53 -27.35
N ASP A 661 26.18 21.36 -26.61
CA ASP A 661 26.71 22.31 -25.64
C ASP A 661 26.77 21.66 -24.25
N ILE A 662 27.99 21.44 -23.75
CA ILE A 662 28.22 20.81 -22.45
C ILE A 662 27.63 21.64 -21.30
N GLU A 663 27.62 22.98 -21.42
CA GLU A 663 27.04 23.85 -20.39
C GLU A 663 25.52 23.65 -20.31
N LYS A 664 24.87 23.43 -21.46
CA LYS A 664 23.43 23.12 -21.53
C LYS A 664 23.12 21.75 -20.97
N VAL A 665 23.97 20.76 -21.22
CA VAL A 665 23.86 19.42 -20.62
C VAL A 665 23.99 19.50 -19.08
N GLU A 666 24.98 20.25 -18.58
CA GLU A 666 25.16 20.46 -17.14
C GLU A 666 23.99 21.21 -16.50
N GLN A 667 23.46 22.23 -17.19
CA GLN A 667 22.27 22.95 -16.78
C GLN A 667 21.07 22.01 -16.66
N LEU A 668 20.82 21.17 -17.67
CA LEU A 668 19.73 20.18 -17.66
C LEU A 668 19.86 19.18 -16.50
N ILE A 669 21.07 18.70 -16.22
CA ILE A 669 21.34 17.84 -15.05
C ILE A 669 20.96 18.56 -13.75
N ARG A 670 21.37 19.82 -13.58
CA ARG A 670 21.09 20.59 -12.36
C ARG A 670 19.58 20.78 -12.15
N LEU A 671 18.85 21.18 -13.20
CA LEU A 671 17.40 21.40 -13.17
C LEU A 671 16.63 20.13 -12.78
N THR A 672 17.03 18.99 -13.31
CA THR A 672 16.33 17.71 -13.12
C THR A 672 16.65 17.05 -11.77
N ARG A 673 17.82 17.32 -11.17
CA ARG A 673 18.19 16.85 -9.83
C ARG A 673 17.47 17.56 -8.68
N CYS A 674 16.92 18.75 -8.95
CA CYS A 674 16.13 19.51 -7.98
C CYS A 674 14.71 18.93 -7.77
N ILE A 675 14.28 18.00 -8.63
CA ILE A 675 12.93 17.41 -8.58
C ILE A 675 12.85 16.40 -7.43
N ASN A 676 11.95 16.66 -6.48
CA ASN A 676 11.70 15.82 -5.31
C ASN A 676 10.23 15.41 -5.20
#